data_AF-A0A535RS25-F1
#
_entry.id   AF-A0A535RS25-F1
#
_cell.length_a   1.000
_cell.length_b   1.000
_cell.length_c   1.000
_cell.angle_alpha   90.00
_cell.angle_beta   90.00
_cell.angle_gamma   90.00
#
_symmetry.space_group_name_H-M   'P 1'
#
loop_
_entity.id
_entity.type
_entity.pdbx_description
1 polymer ?
#
loop_
_entity_poly.entity_id
_entity_poly.type
_entity_poly.pdbx_seq_one_letter_code
_entity_poly.pdbx_strand_id
1 'polypeptide(L)'
;MIVGLVALKVAGIILIFDPTGVDAFPLAKSLFSRGVAWVLAGLLALAIFRFGPAIIPRTRIHLLVLCFAAANVVSALFADNAYLALFGEREKYLGLTFVADMLVLYAAVAISFRRAADWLVLATSIGLAGLVSVSYAAVQSIGADPVRWNIGADRPFGTFGNSDVLGHFLSLVFGGALGIAVLGAGRRALLPRVAAVCALGVAGVATAIISERGPLLGFVAALIAAPLVSVRLGNSARVNASSAVVRGLVALTLLTGIIAVSPLAERVRATLQGSHVGDRALIYETALRALVDRPLFGYGPDNFAVAYPRYRQPESVVVLGLGPATSAHGWPFQIAATLGIFGMVTFLILLLVTARALWNAGLARAPNVAGPVLLASIAYWANGLVAVDSISVDWWPWLACGTAAALDAGPAVIAHPVRRLRPVAAIAVVAMAALVSSTGIGALRSNQDALAAKFAWQQGRAVDALAAAVAAVQEDPGRADHWNWLGLALELGGRSRAAADAYTQAATRAPNEAAYWSNLARSRARQALAGDDVENNGATALAMAQRAVAADPNAPEPNAVLGEVANLLGDYDVALDAASRAIRLHRDEPSYDSIAAQAALGVADRAAARQRVEELLAFRDSPTLRIAAALLALTLNDAEGARLHARRALQLDPQNQPARAILTQTGG
;
A
#
# COMPACT_ATOMS: atom_id res chain seq x y z
N MET A 1 -17.87 11.29 -26.71
CA MET A 1 -16.84 10.22 -26.67
C MET A 1 -15.86 10.39 -25.50
N ILE A 2 -15.06 11.46 -25.43
CA ILE A 2 -14.09 11.65 -24.33
C ILE A 2 -14.73 11.56 -22.93
N VAL A 3 -15.86 12.25 -22.70
CA VAL A 3 -16.61 12.17 -21.44
C VAL A 3 -17.00 10.73 -21.08
N GLY A 4 -17.49 9.95 -22.05
CA GLY A 4 -17.85 8.55 -21.85
C GLY A 4 -16.65 7.66 -21.53
N LEU A 5 -15.49 7.91 -22.15
CA LEU A 5 -14.24 7.20 -21.83
C LEU A 5 -13.69 7.57 -20.45
N VAL A 6 -13.82 8.83 -20.02
CA VAL A 6 -13.48 9.24 -18.64
C VAL A 6 -14.38 8.51 -17.65
N ALA A 7 -15.69 8.45 -17.91
CA ALA A 7 -16.64 7.73 -17.08
C ALA A 7 -16.35 6.21 -17.03
N LEU A 8 -16.01 5.61 -18.18
CA LEU A 8 -15.57 4.21 -18.29
C LEU A 8 -14.27 3.96 -17.51
N LYS A 9 -13.29 4.86 -17.63
CA LYS A 9 -12.01 4.79 -16.91
C LYS A 9 -12.24 4.74 -15.41
N VAL A 10 -13.00 5.71 -14.87
CA VAL A 10 -13.29 5.79 -13.43
C VAL A 10 -14.09 4.57 -12.96
N ALA A 11 -15.11 4.15 -13.71
CA ALA A 11 -15.89 2.95 -13.38
C ALA A 11 -15.02 1.68 -13.37
N GLY A 12 -14.11 1.52 -14.34
CA GLY A 12 -13.22 0.36 -14.38
C GLY A 12 -12.14 0.40 -13.29
N ILE A 13 -11.60 1.57 -12.91
CA ILE A 13 -10.73 1.69 -11.73
C ILE A 13 -11.45 1.23 -10.46
N ILE A 14 -12.76 1.49 -10.34
CA ILE A 14 -13.55 1.02 -9.20
C ILE A 14 -13.76 -0.50 -9.27
N LEU A 15 -14.09 -1.06 -10.44
CA LEU A 15 -14.65 -2.42 -10.56
C LEU A 15 -13.66 -3.52 -10.95
N ILE A 16 -12.60 -3.21 -11.69
CA ILE A 16 -11.75 -4.23 -12.32
C ILE A 16 -10.79 -4.84 -11.31
N PHE A 17 -10.68 -6.16 -11.34
CA PHE A 17 -9.68 -6.97 -10.65
C PHE A 17 -9.44 -8.26 -11.43
N ASP A 18 -8.31 -8.92 -11.19
CA ASP A 18 -7.94 -10.21 -11.75
C ASP A 18 -7.58 -11.18 -10.61
N PRO A 19 -8.45 -12.14 -10.25
CA PRO A 19 -8.17 -13.06 -9.15
C PRO A 19 -7.10 -14.11 -9.50
N THR A 20 -6.62 -14.15 -10.74
CA THR A 20 -5.68 -15.18 -11.22
C THR A 20 -4.21 -14.79 -11.11
N GLY A 21 -3.89 -13.59 -10.60
CA GLY A 21 -2.52 -13.12 -10.41
C GLY A 21 -2.20 -12.72 -8.96
N VAL A 22 -0.91 -12.51 -8.68
CA VAL A 22 -0.42 -12.17 -7.32
C VAL A 22 -1.04 -10.86 -6.85
N ASP A 23 -0.96 -9.82 -7.67
CA ASP A 23 -1.58 -8.52 -7.43
C ASP A 23 -2.97 -8.47 -8.07
N ALA A 24 -3.98 -8.96 -7.36
CA ALA A 24 -5.30 -9.11 -7.96
C ALA A 24 -6.02 -7.78 -8.26
N PHE A 25 -5.78 -6.74 -7.46
CA PHE A 25 -6.55 -5.49 -7.55
C PHE A 25 -5.79 -4.34 -8.20
N PRO A 26 -4.62 -3.92 -7.67
CA PRO A 26 -3.99 -2.66 -8.08
C PRO A 26 -3.42 -2.74 -9.51
N LEU A 27 -2.81 -3.88 -9.89
CA LEU A 27 -2.24 -4.07 -11.21
C LEU A 27 -3.29 -4.01 -12.31
N ALA A 28 -4.38 -4.78 -12.17
CA ALA A 28 -5.45 -4.83 -13.16
C ALA A 28 -6.08 -3.44 -13.37
N LYS A 29 -6.30 -2.69 -12.28
CA LYS A 29 -6.78 -1.29 -12.33
C LYS A 29 -5.78 -0.37 -13.03
N SER A 30 -4.50 -0.48 -12.71
CA SER A 30 -3.43 0.31 -13.33
C SER A 30 -3.32 0.08 -14.83
N LEU A 31 -3.27 -1.17 -15.26
CA LEU A 31 -3.18 -1.55 -16.67
C LEU A 31 -4.42 -1.09 -17.45
N PHE A 32 -5.62 -1.31 -16.89
CA PHE A 32 -6.86 -0.83 -17.51
C PHE A 32 -6.86 0.71 -17.62
N SER A 33 -6.54 1.40 -16.53
CA SER A 33 -6.54 2.86 -16.48
C SER A 33 -5.57 3.43 -17.52
N ARG A 34 -4.33 2.93 -17.56
CA ARG A 34 -3.31 3.35 -18.52
C ARG A 34 -3.72 3.03 -19.96
N GLY A 35 -4.33 1.87 -20.19
CA GLY A 35 -4.86 1.48 -21.49
C GLY A 35 -5.92 2.46 -22.00
N VAL A 36 -6.84 2.91 -21.14
CA VAL A 36 -7.82 3.93 -21.49
C VAL A 36 -7.17 5.32 -21.64
N ALA A 37 -6.14 5.64 -20.86
CA ALA A 37 -5.42 6.91 -20.96
C ALA A 37 -4.74 7.11 -22.31
N TRP A 38 -4.13 6.08 -22.92
CA TRP A 38 -3.54 6.24 -24.26
C TRP A 38 -4.59 6.63 -25.30
N VAL A 39 -5.77 6.02 -25.23
CA VAL A 39 -6.90 6.38 -26.11
C VAL A 39 -7.37 7.81 -25.82
N LEU A 40 -7.53 8.18 -24.55
CA LEU A 40 -7.89 9.55 -24.16
C LEU A 40 -6.86 10.57 -24.66
N ALA A 41 -5.56 10.29 -24.52
CA ALA A 41 -4.48 11.17 -24.97
C ALA A 41 -4.52 11.36 -26.50
N GLY A 42 -4.72 10.28 -27.26
CA GLY A 42 -4.91 10.34 -28.71
C GLY A 42 -6.12 11.20 -29.09
N LEU A 43 -7.25 11.02 -28.41
CA LEU A 43 -8.46 11.82 -28.66
C LEU A 43 -8.30 13.29 -28.26
N LEU A 44 -7.57 13.58 -27.20
CA LEU A 44 -7.24 14.95 -26.80
C LEU A 44 -6.32 15.60 -27.83
N ALA A 45 -5.31 14.90 -28.32
CA ALA A 45 -4.45 15.39 -29.40
C ALA A 45 -5.25 15.69 -30.67
N LEU A 46 -6.15 14.78 -31.07
CA LEU A 46 -7.07 14.99 -32.20
C LEU A 46 -8.03 16.17 -31.95
N ALA A 47 -8.55 16.34 -30.73
CA ALA A 47 -9.42 17.45 -30.38
C ALA A 47 -8.67 18.78 -30.45
N ILE A 48 -7.48 18.88 -29.85
CA ILE A 48 -6.63 20.08 -29.91
C ILE A 48 -6.23 20.39 -31.35
N PHE A 49 -5.94 19.38 -32.17
CA PHE A 49 -5.66 19.59 -33.59
C PHE A 49 -6.89 20.10 -34.36
N ARG A 50 -8.06 19.47 -34.16
CA ARG A 50 -9.30 19.78 -34.88
C ARG A 50 -9.85 21.16 -34.51
N PHE A 51 -9.84 21.50 -33.23
CA PHE A 51 -10.51 22.68 -32.66
C PHE A 51 -9.54 23.78 -32.22
N GLY A 52 -8.23 23.52 -32.27
CA GLY A 52 -7.18 24.47 -31.88
C GLY A 52 -6.98 24.54 -30.36
N PRO A 53 -5.92 25.23 -29.89
CA PRO A 53 -5.59 25.33 -28.47
C PRO A 53 -6.61 26.14 -27.65
N ALA A 54 -7.53 26.86 -28.31
CA ALA A 54 -8.59 27.63 -27.66
C ALA A 54 -9.57 26.76 -26.84
N ILE A 55 -9.62 25.45 -27.08
CA ILE A 55 -10.40 24.53 -26.24
C ILE A 55 -9.78 24.32 -24.86
N ILE A 56 -8.52 24.67 -24.65
CA ILE A 56 -7.86 24.50 -23.36
C ILE A 56 -8.31 25.65 -22.45
N PRO A 57 -8.93 25.36 -21.28
CA PRO A 57 -9.37 26.40 -20.35
C PRO A 57 -8.18 27.25 -19.90
N ARG A 58 -8.29 28.58 -19.91
CA ARG A 58 -7.24 29.48 -19.40
C ARG A 58 -7.34 29.56 -17.87
N THR A 59 -6.44 28.86 -17.18
CA THR A 59 -6.35 28.87 -15.72
C THR A 59 -4.90 28.66 -15.27
N ARG A 60 -4.55 29.16 -14.08
CA ARG A 60 -3.25 28.93 -13.43
C ARG A 60 -3.10 27.50 -12.90
N ILE A 61 -4.20 26.76 -12.78
CA ILE A 61 -4.19 25.38 -12.26
C ILE A 61 -3.31 24.46 -13.13
N HIS A 62 -3.28 24.66 -14.46
CA HIS A 62 -2.41 23.86 -15.35
C HIS A 62 -0.94 23.94 -14.94
N LEU A 63 -0.45 25.14 -14.63
CA LEU A 63 0.92 25.34 -14.20
C LEU A 63 1.21 24.62 -12.88
N LEU A 64 0.30 24.72 -11.90
CA LEU A 64 0.48 24.08 -10.59
C LEU A 64 0.43 22.55 -10.68
N VAL A 65 -0.44 22.01 -11.51
CA VAL A 65 -0.49 20.58 -11.81
C VAL A 65 0.82 20.11 -12.45
N LEU A 66 1.36 20.87 -13.41
CA LEU A 66 2.66 20.58 -14.02
C LEU A 66 3.82 20.73 -13.02
N CYS A 67 3.78 21.70 -12.10
CA CYS A 67 4.77 21.83 -11.03
C CYS A 67 4.75 20.63 -10.08
N PHE A 68 3.57 20.13 -9.70
CA PHE A 68 3.46 18.93 -8.87
C PHE A 68 3.92 17.68 -9.61
N ALA A 69 3.60 17.54 -10.90
CA ALA A 69 4.14 16.47 -11.73
C ALA A 69 5.67 16.56 -11.85
N ALA A 70 6.22 17.76 -12.03
CA ALA A 70 7.66 17.99 -12.05
C ALA A 70 8.31 17.64 -10.71
N ALA A 71 7.66 17.93 -9.57
CA ALA A 71 8.15 17.51 -8.25
C ALA A 71 8.26 15.99 -8.13
N ASN A 72 7.28 15.25 -8.68
CA ASN A 72 7.35 13.78 -8.75
C ASN A 72 8.51 13.30 -9.63
N VAL A 73 8.71 13.92 -10.81
CA VAL A 73 9.81 13.57 -11.71
C VAL A 73 11.16 13.84 -11.06
N VAL A 74 11.34 15.01 -10.43
CA VAL A 74 12.59 15.36 -9.74
C VAL A 74 12.84 14.40 -8.58
N SER A 75 11.82 14.11 -7.76
CA SER A 75 11.92 13.13 -6.69
C SER A 75 12.30 11.73 -7.21
N ALA A 76 11.75 11.31 -8.34
CA ALA A 76 12.09 10.03 -8.96
C ALA A 76 13.56 9.95 -9.43
N LEU A 77 14.18 11.07 -9.83
CA LEU A 77 15.60 11.10 -10.18
C LEU A 77 16.52 10.84 -8.97
N PHE A 78 16.04 11.12 -7.76
CA PHE A 78 16.74 10.85 -6.49
C PHE A 78 16.18 9.62 -5.76
N ALA A 79 15.35 8.82 -6.45
CA ALA A 79 14.73 7.66 -5.84
C ALA A 79 15.76 6.59 -5.49
N ASP A 80 15.55 5.95 -4.34
CA ASP A 80 16.41 4.85 -3.90
C ASP A 80 16.15 3.58 -4.73
N ASN A 81 14.88 3.35 -5.10
CA ASN A 81 14.51 2.36 -6.12
C ASN A 81 13.82 3.03 -7.31
N ALA A 82 14.55 3.13 -8.42
CA ALA A 82 14.07 3.74 -9.66
C ALA A 82 12.92 2.96 -10.32
N TYR A 83 12.89 1.63 -10.19
CA TYR A 83 11.81 0.80 -10.72
C TYR A 83 10.48 1.13 -10.01
N LEU A 84 10.50 1.17 -8.67
CA LEU A 84 9.34 1.58 -7.88
C LEU A 84 8.94 3.03 -8.14
N ALA A 85 9.90 3.95 -8.31
CA ALA A 85 9.59 5.34 -8.65
C ALA A 85 8.86 5.46 -10.00
N LEU A 86 9.18 4.59 -10.96
CA LEU A 86 8.58 4.60 -12.30
C LEU A 86 7.21 3.91 -12.34
N PHE A 87 7.11 2.71 -11.77
CA PHE A 87 5.93 1.84 -11.90
C PHE A 87 5.02 1.83 -10.66
N GLY A 88 5.55 2.19 -9.50
CA GLY A 88 4.90 2.10 -8.20
C GLY A 88 5.18 0.78 -7.48
N GLU A 89 4.87 0.79 -6.20
CA GLU A 89 4.86 -0.36 -5.30
C GLU A 89 3.66 -1.25 -5.64
N ARG A 90 3.82 -2.58 -5.56
CA ARG A 90 2.90 -3.56 -6.16
C ARG A 90 1.48 -3.53 -5.58
N GLU A 91 1.30 -3.03 -4.36
CA GLU A 91 -0.01 -2.94 -3.72
C GLU A 91 -0.77 -1.65 -4.10
N LYS A 92 -0.12 -0.72 -4.83
CA LYS A 92 -0.63 0.64 -5.03
C LYS A 92 -0.49 1.18 -6.45
N TYR A 93 0.64 0.90 -7.13
CA TYR A 93 1.02 1.40 -8.46
C TYR A 93 0.96 2.94 -8.57
N LEU A 94 1.58 3.67 -7.64
CA LEU A 94 1.54 5.14 -7.58
C LEU A 94 2.83 5.83 -8.07
N GLY A 95 3.61 5.17 -8.93
CA GLY A 95 4.83 5.73 -9.55
C GLY A 95 4.55 6.78 -10.63
N LEU A 96 5.59 7.19 -11.37
CA LEU A 96 5.49 8.18 -12.45
C LEU A 96 4.52 7.78 -13.57
N THR A 97 4.37 6.48 -13.84
CA THR A 97 3.39 6.00 -14.82
C THR A 97 1.95 6.30 -14.39
N PHE A 98 1.67 6.28 -13.09
CA PHE A 98 0.38 6.73 -12.54
C PHE A 98 0.24 8.25 -12.62
N VAL A 99 1.29 9.03 -12.33
CA VAL A 99 1.25 10.49 -12.50
C VAL A 99 0.94 10.87 -13.94
N ALA A 100 1.59 10.23 -14.93
CA ALA A 100 1.32 10.44 -16.34
C ALA A 100 -0.12 10.07 -16.73
N ASP A 101 -0.60 8.94 -16.23
CA ASP A 101 -1.98 8.48 -16.42
C ASP A 101 -3.01 9.49 -15.88
N MET A 102 -2.76 10.00 -14.67
CA MET A 102 -3.62 10.97 -14.01
C MET A 102 -3.57 12.37 -14.63
N LEU A 103 -2.44 12.77 -15.22
CA LEU A 103 -2.35 14.00 -16.03
C LEU A 103 -3.28 13.95 -17.25
N VAL A 104 -3.42 12.78 -17.88
CA VAL A 104 -4.37 12.58 -18.99
C VAL A 104 -5.81 12.66 -18.49
N LEU A 105 -6.13 12.05 -17.34
CA LEU A 105 -7.45 12.19 -16.71
C LEU A 105 -7.77 13.65 -16.40
N TYR A 106 -6.85 14.36 -15.75
CA TYR A 106 -6.95 15.78 -15.46
C TYR A 106 -7.25 16.60 -16.73
N ALA A 107 -6.45 16.43 -17.78
CA ALA A 107 -6.60 17.16 -19.03
C ALA A 107 -7.93 16.83 -19.73
N ALA A 108 -8.34 15.55 -19.71
CA ALA A 108 -9.59 15.11 -20.29
C ALA A 108 -10.80 15.77 -19.63
N VAL A 109 -10.81 15.83 -18.29
CA VAL A 109 -11.85 16.51 -17.51
C VAL A 109 -11.83 18.01 -17.79
N ALA A 110 -10.67 18.65 -17.66
CA ALA A 110 -10.50 20.09 -17.85
C ALA A 110 -10.98 20.57 -19.23
N ILE A 111 -10.63 19.83 -20.29
CA ILE A 111 -10.89 20.23 -21.68
C ILE A 111 -12.32 19.85 -22.11
N SER A 112 -12.84 18.70 -21.70
CA SER A 112 -14.01 18.09 -22.35
C SER A 112 -15.33 18.26 -21.61
N PHE A 113 -15.31 18.49 -20.29
CA PHE A 113 -16.54 18.59 -19.49
C PHE A 113 -17.08 20.02 -19.53
N ARG A 114 -18.14 20.24 -20.32
CA ARG A 114 -18.65 21.59 -20.61
C ARG A 114 -20.14 21.76 -20.31
N ARG A 115 -20.91 20.67 -20.28
CA ARG A 115 -22.36 20.68 -20.07
C ARG A 115 -22.71 19.97 -18.76
N ALA A 116 -23.85 20.34 -18.17
CA ALA A 116 -24.39 19.67 -16.98
C ALA A 116 -24.57 18.15 -17.19
N ALA A 117 -24.94 17.73 -18.41
CA ALA A 117 -25.07 16.32 -18.77
C ALA A 117 -23.73 15.55 -18.68
N ASP A 118 -22.60 16.20 -18.98
CA ASP A 118 -21.28 15.55 -18.93
C ASP A 118 -20.94 15.13 -17.48
N TRP A 119 -21.21 16.04 -16.53
CA TRP A 119 -21.05 15.80 -15.09
C TRP A 119 -22.01 14.75 -14.55
N LEU A 120 -23.26 14.74 -15.06
CA LEU A 120 -24.25 13.73 -14.67
C LEU A 120 -23.81 12.33 -15.09
N VAL A 121 -23.30 12.17 -16.31
CA VAL A 121 -22.75 10.88 -16.79
C VAL A 121 -21.66 10.38 -15.84
N LEU A 122 -20.71 11.24 -15.49
CA LEU A 122 -19.63 10.87 -14.57
C LEU A 122 -20.15 10.52 -13.16
N ALA A 123 -21.04 11.33 -12.59
CA ALA A 123 -21.61 11.09 -11.26
C ALA A 123 -22.42 9.79 -11.21
N THR A 124 -23.23 9.52 -12.24
CA THR A 124 -23.98 8.26 -12.37
C THR A 124 -23.05 7.07 -12.53
N SER A 125 -21.97 7.18 -13.31
CA SER A 125 -20.99 6.09 -13.45
C SER A 125 -20.27 5.78 -12.14
N ILE A 126 -19.84 6.80 -11.38
CA ILE A 126 -19.24 6.61 -10.05
C ILE A 126 -20.23 5.95 -9.09
N GLY A 127 -21.48 6.44 -9.06
CA GLY A 127 -22.53 5.91 -8.19
C GLY A 127 -22.90 4.46 -8.49
N LEU A 128 -23.06 4.10 -9.77
CA LEU A 128 -23.39 2.73 -10.17
C LEU A 128 -22.21 1.77 -9.94
N ALA A 129 -20.99 2.18 -10.28
CA ALA A 129 -19.79 1.37 -9.99
C ALA A 129 -19.60 1.16 -8.47
N GLY A 130 -19.80 2.23 -7.69
CA GLY A 130 -19.77 2.14 -6.23
C GLY A 130 -20.85 1.20 -5.68
N LEU A 131 -22.07 1.25 -6.21
CA LEU A 131 -23.15 0.35 -5.81
C LEU A 131 -22.78 -1.11 -6.09
N VAL A 132 -22.24 -1.43 -7.27
CA VAL A 132 -21.78 -2.79 -7.60
C VAL A 132 -20.70 -3.26 -6.62
N SER A 133 -19.70 -2.43 -6.33
CA SER A 133 -18.65 -2.79 -5.34
C SER A 133 -19.22 -3.01 -3.94
N VAL A 134 -20.13 -2.15 -3.48
CA VAL A 134 -20.76 -2.29 -2.16
C VAL A 134 -21.65 -3.53 -2.09
N SER A 135 -22.39 -3.85 -3.16
CA SER A 135 -23.14 -5.10 -3.25
C SER A 135 -22.22 -6.31 -3.19
N TYR A 136 -21.05 -6.26 -3.83
CA TYR A 136 -20.06 -7.33 -3.72
C TYR A 136 -19.51 -7.45 -2.29
N ALA A 137 -19.20 -6.33 -1.62
CA ALA A 137 -18.82 -6.34 -0.20
C ALA A 137 -19.91 -6.93 0.72
N ALA A 138 -21.20 -6.69 0.41
CA ALA A 138 -22.30 -7.33 1.14
C ALA A 138 -22.30 -8.85 0.95
N VAL A 139 -22.07 -9.35 -0.26
CA VAL A 139 -21.92 -10.79 -0.55
C VAL A 139 -20.74 -11.40 0.23
N GLN A 140 -19.61 -10.69 0.29
CA GLN A 140 -18.45 -11.09 1.08
C GLN A 140 -18.76 -11.18 2.58
N SER A 141 -19.53 -10.22 3.10
CA SER A 141 -19.86 -10.13 4.54
C SER A 141 -20.67 -11.31 5.07
N ILE A 142 -21.42 -12.00 4.20
CA ILE A 142 -22.22 -13.17 4.54
C ILE A 142 -21.50 -14.50 4.22
N GLY A 143 -20.22 -14.44 3.85
CA GLY A 143 -19.42 -15.62 3.51
C GLY A 143 -19.76 -16.26 2.15
N ALA A 144 -20.50 -15.55 1.29
CA ALA A 144 -20.94 -16.03 -0.01
C ALA A 144 -20.04 -15.56 -1.17
N ASP A 145 -18.76 -15.25 -0.91
CA ASP A 145 -17.84 -14.79 -1.93
C ASP A 145 -17.60 -15.89 -2.99
N PRO A 146 -17.93 -15.66 -4.28
CA PRO A 146 -17.67 -16.62 -5.35
C PRO A 146 -16.18 -16.81 -5.64
N VAL A 147 -15.32 -15.88 -5.21
CA VAL A 147 -13.87 -15.95 -5.42
C VAL A 147 -13.18 -16.42 -4.15
N ARG A 148 -12.31 -17.43 -4.28
CA ARG A 148 -11.43 -17.85 -3.18
C ARG A 148 -10.18 -16.99 -3.19
N TRP A 149 -10.08 -16.15 -2.19
CA TRP A 149 -8.96 -15.23 -2.04
C TRP A 149 -7.80 -15.86 -1.28
N ASN A 150 -6.58 -15.61 -1.76
CA ASN A 150 -5.33 -15.87 -1.03
C ASN A 150 -4.78 -14.57 -0.40
N ILE A 151 -5.69 -13.69 0.01
CA ILE A 151 -5.39 -12.49 0.79
C ILE A 151 -5.98 -12.71 2.18
N GLY A 152 -5.21 -12.41 3.23
CA GLY A 152 -5.64 -12.57 4.63
C GLY A 152 -6.66 -11.50 5.04
N ALA A 153 -7.77 -11.41 4.32
CA ALA A 153 -8.78 -10.40 4.53
C ALA A 153 -9.87 -10.90 5.48
N ASP A 154 -9.84 -10.42 6.72
CA ASP A 154 -10.86 -10.70 7.73
C ASP A 154 -12.15 -9.88 7.53
N ARG A 155 -12.14 -8.91 6.60
CA ARG A 155 -13.23 -7.95 6.40
C ARG A 155 -13.61 -7.84 4.93
N PRO A 156 -14.90 -7.54 4.63
CA PRO A 156 -15.33 -7.25 3.27
C PRO A 156 -14.59 -6.06 2.67
N PHE A 157 -14.17 -6.18 1.42
CA PHE A 157 -13.38 -5.17 0.71
C PHE A 157 -13.95 -4.81 -0.67
N GLY A 158 -15.05 -5.44 -1.08
CA GLY A 158 -15.67 -5.24 -2.39
C GLY A 158 -14.67 -5.47 -3.52
N THR A 159 -14.61 -4.57 -4.49
CA THR A 159 -13.67 -4.66 -5.62
C THR A 159 -12.34 -3.95 -5.34
N PHE A 160 -12.07 -3.53 -4.10
CA PHE A 160 -10.89 -2.75 -3.73
C PHE A 160 -9.72 -3.59 -3.19
N GLY A 161 -9.96 -4.83 -2.76
CA GLY A 161 -8.93 -5.72 -2.20
C GLY A 161 -8.48 -5.38 -0.78
N ASN A 162 -8.87 -4.21 -0.27
CA ASN A 162 -8.59 -3.75 1.08
C ASN A 162 -9.80 -2.94 1.61
N SER A 163 -10.27 -3.26 2.81
CA SER A 163 -11.41 -2.59 3.46
C SER A 163 -11.14 -1.12 3.77
N ASP A 164 -9.90 -0.74 4.08
CA ASP A 164 -9.52 0.65 4.31
C ASP A 164 -9.68 1.49 3.03
N VAL A 165 -9.26 0.94 1.89
CA VAL A 165 -9.36 1.63 0.58
C VAL A 165 -10.83 1.74 0.14
N LEU A 166 -11.64 0.69 0.34
CA LEU A 166 -13.09 0.77 0.13
C LEU A 166 -13.71 1.84 1.05
N GLY A 167 -13.30 1.88 2.32
CA GLY A 167 -13.73 2.92 3.24
C GLY A 167 -13.39 4.33 2.75
N HIS A 168 -12.19 4.54 2.20
CA HIS A 168 -11.79 5.81 1.62
C HIS A 168 -12.67 6.24 0.45
N PHE A 169 -13.01 5.28 -0.42
CA PHE A 169 -13.99 5.50 -1.48
C PHE A 169 -15.40 5.82 -0.94
N LEU A 170 -15.84 5.17 0.14
CA LEU A 170 -17.14 5.47 0.74
C LEU A 170 -17.22 6.89 1.29
N SER A 171 -16.13 7.42 1.90
CA SER A 171 -16.05 8.85 2.27
C SER A 171 -16.26 9.76 1.08
N LEU A 172 -15.61 9.45 -0.03
CA LEU A 172 -15.75 10.21 -1.27
C LEU A 172 -17.20 10.22 -1.76
N VAL A 173 -17.82 9.05 -1.87
CA VAL A 173 -19.22 8.90 -2.31
C VAL A 173 -20.17 9.63 -1.37
N PHE A 174 -19.96 9.52 -0.06
CA PHE A 174 -20.77 10.20 0.95
C PHE A 174 -20.69 11.73 0.80
N GLY A 175 -19.49 12.30 0.69
CA GLY A 175 -19.32 13.75 0.52
C GLY A 175 -19.98 14.26 -0.76
N GLY A 176 -19.83 13.54 -1.88
CA GLY A 176 -20.46 13.88 -3.16
C GLY A 176 -21.98 13.80 -3.10
N ALA A 177 -22.52 12.69 -2.56
CA ALA A 177 -23.94 12.49 -2.37
C ALA A 177 -24.55 13.54 -1.43
N LEU A 178 -23.85 13.91 -0.35
CA LEU A 178 -24.28 14.98 0.55
C LEU A 178 -24.41 16.30 -0.18
N GLY A 179 -23.45 16.64 -1.03
CA GLY A 179 -23.53 17.85 -1.87
C GLY A 179 -24.71 17.84 -2.83
N ILE A 180 -25.00 16.72 -3.48
CA ILE A 180 -26.15 16.61 -4.39
C ILE A 180 -27.47 16.74 -3.61
N ALA A 181 -27.58 16.05 -2.47
CA ALA A 181 -28.77 16.07 -1.62
C ALA A 181 -29.09 17.48 -1.10
N VAL A 182 -28.07 18.18 -0.58
CA VAL A 182 -28.23 19.49 0.07
C VAL A 182 -28.35 20.62 -0.96
N LEU A 183 -27.51 20.65 -1.99
CA LEU A 183 -27.33 21.83 -2.85
C LEU A 183 -28.31 21.93 -4.01
N GLY A 184 -29.02 20.85 -4.29
CA GLY A 184 -30.43 21.01 -4.58
C GLY A 184 -30.80 21.01 -6.03
N ALA A 185 -31.52 21.92 -6.67
CA ALA A 185 -32.73 22.63 -6.24
C ALA A 185 -33.75 22.56 -7.40
N GLY A 186 -35.06 22.68 -7.11
CA GLY A 186 -36.14 22.62 -8.11
C GLY A 186 -36.64 21.20 -8.45
N ARG A 187 -37.71 21.10 -9.25
CA ARG A 187 -38.38 19.81 -9.58
C ARG A 187 -37.49 18.84 -10.36
N ARG A 188 -36.65 19.35 -11.27
CA ARG A 188 -35.70 18.53 -12.04
C ARG A 188 -34.58 17.92 -11.19
N ALA A 189 -34.42 18.38 -9.94
CA ALA A 189 -33.44 17.87 -9.01
C ALA A 189 -33.99 16.82 -8.02
N LEU A 190 -35.28 16.49 -8.07
CA LEU A 190 -35.88 15.54 -7.12
C LEU A 190 -35.25 14.14 -7.23
N LEU A 191 -35.19 13.59 -8.45
CA LEU A 191 -34.61 12.27 -8.69
C LEU A 191 -33.14 12.15 -8.25
N PRO A 192 -32.22 13.05 -8.66
CA PRO A 192 -30.83 12.97 -8.21
C PRO A 192 -30.67 13.19 -6.70
N ARG A 193 -31.55 13.98 -6.06
CA ARG A 193 -31.57 14.10 -4.59
C ARG A 193 -31.97 12.80 -3.91
N VAL A 194 -33.03 12.14 -4.38
CA VAL A 194 -33.47 10.85 -3.82
C VAL A 194 -32.37 9.81 -3.99
N ALA A 195 -31.79 9.70 -5.19
CA ALA A 195 -30.65 8.82 -5.44
C ALA A 195 -29.46 9.13 -4.53
N ALA A 196 -29.16 10.41 -4.28
CA ALA A 196 -28.10 10.83 -3.38
C ALA A 196 -28.39 10.47 -1.91
N VAL A 197 -29.63 10.64 -1.45
CA VAL A 197 -30.03 10.21 -0.10
C VAL A 197 -29.90 8.69 0.08
N CYS A 198 -30.30 7.91 -0.94
CA CYS A 198 -30.06 6.47 -0.94
C CYS A 198 -28.56 6.16 -0.89
N ALA A 199 -27.73 6.85 -1.69
CA ALA A 199 -26.28 6.67 -1.69
C ALA A 199 -25.64 7.00 -0.33
N LEU A 200 -26.12 8.02 0.40
CA LEU A 200 -25.70 8.32 1.77
C LEU A 200 -26.01 7.16 2.72
N GLY A 201 -27.23 6.62 2.66
CA GLY A 201 -27.64 5.47 3.46
C GLY A 201 -26.80 4.22 3.16
N VAL A 202 -26.60 3.91 1.88
CA VAL A 202 -25.75 2.80 1.43
C VAL A 202 -24.31 2.97 1.90
N ALA A 203 -23.73 4.18 1.78
CA ALA A 203 -22.36 4.44 2.25
C ALA A 203 -22.22 4.28 3.78
N GLY A 204 -23.22 4.74 4.55
CA GLY A 204 -23.27 4.56 5.99
C GLY A 204 -23.35 3.10 6.41
N VAL A 205 -24.27 2.34 5.82
CA VAL A 205 -24.43 0.89 6.08
C VAL A 205 -23.19 0.11 5.64
N ALA A 206 -22.64 0.40 4.46
CA ALA A 206 -21.42 -0.25 3.98
C ALA A 206 -20.23 0.00 4.92
N THR A 207 -20.08 1.23 5.43
CA THR A 207 -19.04 1.57 6.42
C THR A 207 -19.20 0.78 7.71
N ALA A 208 -20.44 0.61 8.18
CA ALA A 208 -20.75 -0.20 9.35
C ALA A 208 -20.41 -1.69 9.14
N ILE A 209 -20.66 -2.23 7.94
CA ILE A 209 -20.34 -3.62 7.56
C ILE A 209 -18.82 -3.83 7.53
N ILE A 210 -18.07 -2.97 6.81
CA ILE A 210 -16.61 -3.13 6.69
C ILE A 210 -15.88 -2.83 8.01
N SER A 211 -16.56 -2.22 8.99
CA SER A 211 -16.04 -1.95 10.33
C SER A 211 -14.75 -1.12 10.35
N GLU A 212 -14.65 -0.15 9.43
CA GLU A 212 -13.53 0.78 9.35
C GLU A 212 -13.81 2.15 9.95
N ARG A 213 -12.77 2.71 10.58
CA ARG A 213 -12.84 3.97 11.36
C ARG A 213 -12.52 5.20 10.52
N GLY A 214 -11.60 5.08 9.57
CA GLY A 214 -11.19 6.17 8.67
C GLY A 214 -12.36 6.89 7.98
N PRO A 215 -13.40 6.17 7.49
CA PRO A 215 -14.50 6.80 6.77
C PRO A 215 -15.33 7.79 7.58
N LEU A 216 -15.39 7.58 8.90
CA LEU A 216 -16.13 8.45 9.82
C LEU A 216 -15.52 9.86 9.87
N LEU A 217 -14.19 9.98 9.79
CA LEU A 217 -13.52 11.29 9.69
C LEU A 217 -13.95 12.04 8.43
N GLY A 218 -14.02 11.32 7.31
CA GLY A 218 -14.53 11.86 6.04
C GLY A 218 -15.99 12.32 6.13
N PHE A 219 -16.86 11.50 6.72
CA PHE A 219 -18.29 11.82 6.87
C PHE A 219 -18.49 13.06 7.75
N VAL A 220 -17.82 13.12 8.90
CA VAL A 220 -17.90 14.25 9.84
C VAL A 220 -17.37 15.53 9.18
N ALA A 221 -16.23 15.48 8.48
CA ALA A 221 -15.68 16.64 7.78
C ALA A 221 -16.65 17.16 6.70
N ALA A 222 -17.29 16.27 5.92
CA ALA A 222 -18.29 16.66 4.93
C ALA A 222 -19.54 17.28 5.57
N LEU A 223 -20.03 16.70 6.68
CA LEU A 223 -21.19 17.22 7.42
C LEU A 223 -20.91 18.61 8.01
N ILE A 224 -19.69 18.87 8.51
CA ILE A 224 -19.27 20.17 9.01
C ILE A 224 -19.16 21.20 7.87
N ALA A 225 -18.67 20.78 6.69
CA ALA A 225 -18.49 21.67 5.55
C ALA A 225 -19.79 22.01 4.80
N ALA A 226 -20.77 21.10 4.78
CA ALA A 226 -22.01 21.29 4.00
C ALA A 226 -22.81 22.56 4.36
N PRO A 227 -22.97 22.94 5.65
CA PRO A 227 -23.56 24.23 6.03
C PRO A 227 -22.81 25.43 5.46
N LEU A 228 -21.47 25.43 5.51
CA LEU A 228 -20.64 26.52 5.01
C LEU A 228 -20.83 26.74 3.50
N VAL A 229 -20.83 25.66 2.73
CA VAL A 229 -21.12 25.69 1.28
C VAL A 229 -22.55 26.20 1.01
N SER A 230 -23.52 25.76 1.81
CA SER A 230 -24.92 26.16 1.66
C SER A 230 -25.14 27.66 1.92
N VAL A 231 -24.49 28.21 2.95
CA VAL A 231 -24.53 29.65 3.27
C VAL A 231 -23.89 30.47 2.15
N ARG A 232 -22.75 30.02 1.61
CA ARG A 232 -22.02 30.70 0.53
C ARG A 232 -22.86 30.89 -0.75
N LEU A 233 -23.80 30.00 -1.03
CA LEU A 233 -24.67 30.04 -2.21
C LEU A 233 -25.88 30.98 -2.07
N GLY A 234 -26.01 31.71 -0.95
CA GLY A 234 -27.12 32.66 -0.78
C GLY A 234 -28.49 31.98 -0.62
N ASN A 235 -28.51 30.70 -0.24
CA ASN A 235 -29.73 29.96 0.09
C ASN A 235 -30.42 30.48 1.39
N SER A 236 -30.04 31.66 1.88
CA SER A 236 -30.55 32.33 3.08
C SER A 236 -32.07 32.51 3.12
N ALA A 237 -32.78 32.47 1.99
CA ALA A 237 -34.25 32.50 1.99
C ALA A 237 -34.92 31.13 2.29
N ARG A 238 -34.17 30.01 2.25
CA ARG A 238 -34.69 28.64 2.49
C ARG A 238 -33.91 27.83 3.52
N VAL A 239 -32.71 28.27 3.89
CA VAL A 239 -31.85 27.59 4.86
C VAL A 239 -31.23 28.64 5.77
N ASN A 240 -31.90 28.97 6.88
CA ASN A 240 -31.24 29.68 7.99
C ASN A 240 -30.05 28.84 8.46
N ALA A 241 -28.96 29.49 8.88
CA ALA A 241 -27.78 28.78 9.42
C ALA A 241 -28.17 27.75 10.51
N SER A 242 -29.19 28.08 11.31
CA SER A 242 -29.80 27.18 12.29
C SER A 242 -30.41 25.92 11.69
N SER A 243 -31.09 25.97 10.53
CA SER A 243 -31.69 24.79 9.89
C SER A 243 -30.68 23.92 9.12
N ALA A 244 -29.54 24.50 8.71
CA ALA A 244 -28.39 23.73 8.22
C ALA A 244 -27.72 22.97 9.36
N VAL A 245 -27.50 23.64 10.50
CA VAL A 245 -26.95 23.02 11.72
C VAL A 245 -27.87 21.90 12.20
N VAL A 246 -29.18 22.12 12.29
CA VAL A 246 -30.13 21.06 12.69
C VAL A 246 -30.08 19.86 11.75
N ARG A 247 -30.03 20.06 10.43
CA ARG A 247 -29.89 18.94 9.48
C ARG A 247 -28.57 18.20 9.61
N GLY A 248 -27.47 18.94 9.84
CA GLY A 248 -26.17 18.35 10.14
C GLY A 248 -26.20 17.51 11.42
N LEU A 249 -26.85 18.01 12.48
CA LEU A 249 -27.06 17.29 13.74
C LEU A 249 -27.93 16.05 13.54
N VAL A 250 -29.03 16.12 12.79
CA VAL A 250 -29.87 14.96 12.47
C VAL A 250 -29.07 13.91 11.70
N ALA A 251 -28.31 14.31 10.68
CA ALA A 251 -27.46 13.40 9.93
C ALA A 251 -26.36 12.77 10.81
N LEU A 252 -25.77 13.56 11.71
CA LEU A 252 -24.80 13.08 12.70
C LEU A 252 -25.45 12.09 13.68
N THR A 253 -26.65 12.37 14.19
CA THR A 253 -27.39 11.47 15.07
C THR A 253 -27.74 10.15 14.37
N LEU A 254 -28.19 10.20 13.12
CA LEU A 254 -28.46 9.00 12.33
C LEU A 254 -27.17 8.20 12.09
N LEU A 255 -26.07 8.87 11.78
CA LEU A 255 -24.76 8.23 11.63
C LEU A 255 -24.31 7.57 12.94
N THR A 256 -24.43 8.26 14.07
CA THR A 256 -24.12 7.72 15.40
C THR A 256 -25.00 6.53 15.74
N GLY A 257 -26.30 6.57 15.38
CA GLY A 257 -27.22 5.45 15.55
C GLY A 257 -26.79 4.21 14.75
N ILE A 258 -26.42 4.38 13.48
CA ILE A 258 -25.87 3.31 12.62
C ILE A 258 -24.61 2.71 13.24
N ILE A 259 -23.70 3.57 13.72
CA ILE A 259 -22.45 3.11 14.36
C ILE A 259 -22.76 2.32 15.63
N ALA A 260 -23.62 2.84 16.50
CA ALA A 260 -23.90 2.28 17.82
C ALA A 260 -24.45 0.85 17.78
N VAL A 261 -25.17 0.47 16.72
CA VAL A 261 -25.74 -0.87 16.54
C VAL A 261 -24.86 -1.81 15.69
N SER A 262 -23.65 -1.37 15.32
CA SER A 262 -22.75 -2.10 14.43
C SER A 262 -21.45 -2.54 15.13
N PRO A 263 -20.70 -3.51 14.57
CA PRO A 263 -19.39 -3.90 15.10
C PRO A 263 -18.37 -2.74 15.15
N LEU A 264 -18.60 -1.68 14.38
CA LEU A 264 -17.79 -0.46 14.40
C LEU A 264 -17.84 0.25 15.76
N ALA A 265 -18.92 0.11 16.55
CA ALA A 265 -19.04 0.72 17.87
C ALA A 265 -17.89 0.32 18.80
N GLU A 266 -17.55 -0.97 18.86
CA GLU A 266 -16.46 -1.47 19.71
C GLU A 266 -15.10 -0.93 19.24
N ARG A 267 -14.90 -0.79 17.92
CA ARG A 267 -13.64 -0.24 17.40
C ARG A 267 -13.50 1.24 17.68
N VAL A 268 -14.59 2.01 17.58
CA VAL A 268 -14.61 3.43 17.97
C VAL A 268 -14.31 3.55 19.47
N ARG A 269 -14.96 2.73 20.32
CA ARG A 269 -14.71 2.70 21.77
C ARG A 269 -13.24 2.37 22.09
N ALA A 270 -12.67 1.35 21.46
CA ALA A 270 -11.27 0.98 21.63
C ALA A 270 -10.32 2.13 21.24
N THR A 271 -10.63 2.87 20.16
CA THR A 271 -9.84 4.05 19.78
C THR A 271 -9.87 5.13 20.85
N LEU A 272 -11.06 5.42 21.40
CA LEU A 272 -11.23 6.42 22.46
C LEU A 272 -10.55 6.02 23.77
N GLN A 273 -10.40 4.71 24.02
CA GLN A 273 -9.68 4.15 25.16
C GLN A 273 -8.16 4.04 24.93
N GLY A 274 -7.67 4.41 23.74
CA GLY A 274 -6.24 4.44 23.41
C GLY A 274 -5.62 3.08 23.06
N SER A 275 -6.38 1.99 23.03
CA SER A 275 -5.85 0.62 22.94
C SER A 275 -5.16 0.24 21.62
N HIS A 276 -5.17 1.12 20.61
CA HIS A 276 -4.55 0.89 19.28
C HIS A 276 -4.00 2.18 18.62
N VAL A 277 -3.73 3.24 19.41
CA VAL A 277 -3.19 4.50 18.86
C VAL A 277 -1.67 4.41 18.62
N GLY A 278 -0.99 3.48 19.30
CA GLY A 278 0.46 3.24 19.18
C GLY A 278 0.89 2.73 17.80
N ASP A 279 0.05 1.95 17.12
CA ASP A 279 0.37 1.27 15.86
C ASP A 279 0.78 2.26 14.76
N ARG A 280 0.02 3.34 14.58
CA ARG A 280 0.32 4.33 13.54
C ARG A 280 1.39 5.34 13.94
N ALA A 281 1.60 5.57 15.23
CA ALA A 281 2.62 6.49 15.72
C ALA A 281 4.03 6.05 15.27
N LEU A 282 4.31 4.74 15.31
CA LEU A 282 5.56 4.16 14.84
C LEU A 282 5.78 4.39 13.33
N ILE A 283 4.73 4.21 12.51
CA ILE A 283 4.78 4.45 11.06
C ILE A 283 5.03 5.95 10.77
N TYR A 284 4.35 6.85 11.47
CA TYR A 284 4.51 8.29 11.27
C TYR A 284 5.90 8.77 11.71
N GLU A 285 6.42 8.26 12.83
CA GLU A 285 7.78 8.54 13.24
C GLU A 285 8.80 8.01 12.21
N THR A 286 8.57 6.82 11.65
CA THR A 286 9.40 6.27 10.58
C THR A 286 9.40 7.18 9.35
N ALA A 287 8.23 7.69 8.94
CA ALA A 287 8.10 8.65 7.85
C ALA A 287 8.82 9.97 8.12
N LEU A 288 8.76 10.48 9.35
CA LEU A 288 9.47 11.69 9.76
C LEU A 288 10.99 11.49 9.77
N ARG A 289 11.48 10.34 10.25
CA ARG A 289 12.92 10.00 10.18
C ARG A 289 13.40 9.90 8.73
N ALA A 290 12.60 9.31 7.84
CA ALA A 290 12.89 9.29 6.41
C ALA A 290 12.93 10.70 5.80
N LEU A 291 12.00 11.59 6.19
CA LEU A 291 12.03 12.99 5.78
C LEU A 291 13.29 13.70 6.27
N VAL A 292 13.70 13.50 7.53
CA VAL A 292 14.90 14.13 8.09
C VAL A 292 16.16 13.69 7.35
N ASP A 293 16.24 12.43 6.92
CA ASP A 293 17.35 11.91 6.12
C ASP A 293 17.37 12.48 4.68
N ARG A 294 16.20 12.63 4.03
CA ARG A 294 16.08 13.17 2.65
C ARG A 294 15.06 14.31 2.55
N PRO A 295 15.35 15.51 3.09
CA PRO A 295 14.33 16.55 3.31
C PRO A 295 13.81 17.23 2.04
N LEU A 296 14.64 17.33 0.99
CA LEU A 296 14.25 18.11 -0.20
C LEU A 296 13.32 17.34 -1.13
N PHE A 297 13.75 16.14 -1.55
CA PHE A 297 13.10 15.36 -2.61
C PHE A 297 12.63 13.96 -2.16
N GLY A 298 12.83 13.60 -0.89
CA GLY A 298 12.39 12.32 -0.33
C GLY A 298 13.05 11.11 -0.99
N TYR A 299 12.38 9.96 -0.88
CA TYR A 299 12.83 8.66 -1.36
C TYR A 299 12.37 8.31 -2.79
N GLY A 300 11.60 9.18 -3.44
CA GLY A 300 10.99 8.92 -4.75
C GLY A 300 9.49 8.61 -4.63
N PRO A 301 8.70 8.84 -5.70
CA PRO A 301 7.30 8.42 -5.76
C PRO A 301 7.14 6.95 -5.37
N ASP A 302 6.17 6.68 -4.49
CA ASP A 302 5.80 5.35 -4.00
C ASP A 302 6.92 4.52 -3.31
N ASN A 303 8.06 5.13 -2.96
CA ASN A 303 9.21 4.46 -2.34
C ASN A 303 9.16 4.37 -0.80
N PHE A 304 7.98 4.51 -0.18
CA PHE A 304 7.88 4.38 1.29
C PHE A 304 8.31 2.99 1.78
N ALA A 305 7.99 1.94 1.01
CA ALA A 305 8.44 0.56 1.27
C ALA A 305 9.97 0.42 1.28
N VAL A 306 10.70 1.33 0.64
CA VAL A 306 12.18 1.35 0.64
C VAL A 306 12.72 2.08 1.87
N ALA A 307 12.07 3.17 2.27
CA ALA A 307 12.46 3.94 3.45
C ALA A 307 12.14 3.20 4.76
N TYR A 308 11.01 2.49 4.83
CA TYR A 308 10.51 1.91 6.07
C TYR A 308 11.48 0.93 6.75
N PRO A 309 12.04 -0.10 6.07
CA PRO A 309 12.97 -1.06 6.69
C PRO A 309 14.18 -0.40 7.36
N ARG A 310 14.65 0.73 6.82
CA ARG A 310 15.82 1.45 7.34
C ARG A 310 15.56 2.21 8.64
N TYR A 311 14.32 2.66 8.87
CA TYR A 311 14.00 3.57 9.98
C TYR A 311 12.98 3.03 10.98
N ARG A 312 12.34 1.89 10.70
CA ARG A 312 11.35 1.28 11.60
C ARG A 312 11.96 1.00 12.97
N GLN A 313 11.18 1.16 14.02
CA GLN A 313 11.61 0.97 15.40
C GLN A 313 11.65 -0.53 15.75
N PRO A 314 12.43 -0.95 16.77
CA PRO A 314 12.44 -2.34 17.24
C PRO A 314 11.07 -2.87 17.65
N GLU A 315 10.23 -2.00 18.22
CA GLU A 315 8.88 -2.35 18.70
C GLU A 315 7.89 -2.56 17.55
N SER A 316 8.20 -2.08 16.34
CA SER A 316 7.33 -2.20 15.16
C SER A 316 6.96 -3.65 14.84
N VAL A 317 7.84 -4.61 15.09
CA VAL A 317 7.58 -6.03 14.81
C VAL A 317 6.45 -6.57 15.68
N VAL A 318 6.42 -6.18 16.95
CA VAL A 318 5.41 -6.64 17.92
C VAL A 318 4.06 -5.97 17.66
N VAL A 319 4.08 -4.70 17.25
CA VAL A 319 2.87 -3.88 17.11
C VAL A 319 2.24 -4.01 15.70
N LEU A 320 3.06 -4.07 14.65
CA LEU A 320 2.63 -4.02 13.24
C LEU A 320 2.81 -5.34 12.50
N GLY A 321 3.50 -6.31 13.10
CA GLY A 321 3.83 -7.60 12.50
C GLY A 321 5.18 -7.63 11.79
N LEU A 322 5.50 -8.78 11.20
CA LEU A 322 6.84 -9.10 10.69
C LEU A 322 7.20 -8.36 9.38
N GLY A 323 6.22 -8.07 8.53
CA GLY A 323 6.43 -7.48 7.21
C GLY A 323 6.67 -5.96 7.23
N PRO A 324 7.36 -5.41 6.21
CA PRO A 324 7.54 -3.97 6.08
C PRO A 324 6.21 -3.28 5.70
N ALA A 325 6.00 -2.06 6.20
CA ALA A 325 4.86 -1.25 5.78
C ALA A 325 5.12 -0.61 4.42
N THR A 326 4.16 -0.71 3.51
CA THR A 326 4.27 -0.16 2.15
C THR A 326 3.74 1.28 2.05
N SER A 327 3.01 1.78 3.05
CA SER A 327 2.47 3.15 3.12
C SER A 327 2.65 3.79 4.49
N ALA A 328 2.77 5.11 4.50
CA ALA A 328 2.78 5.92 5.71
C ALA A 328 1.39 6.07 6.38
N HIS A 329 0.32 5.49 5.81
CA HIS A 329 -1.05 5.52 6.35
C HIS A 329 -1.59 6.94 6.61
N GLY A 330 -1.21 7.87 5.75
CA GLY A 330 -1.68 9.25 5.79
C GLY A 330 -0.94 10.10 4.77
N TRP A 331 -1.69 10.83 3.94
CA TRP A 331 -1.11 11.63 2.85
C TRP A 331 0.00 12.61 3.28
N PRO A 332 -0.03 13.26 4.47
CA PRO A 332 1.04 14.19 4.84
C PRO A 332 2.38 13.47 5.05
N PHE A 333 2.35 12.34 5.74
CA PHE A 333 3.55 11.55 6.00
C PHE A 333 4.04 10.85 4.74
N GLN A 334 3.11 10.37 3.90
CA GLN A 334 3.45 9.75 2.62
C GLN A 334 4.18 10.74 1.71
N ILE A 335 3.58 11.92 1.46
CA ILE A 335 4.17 12.93 0.57
C ILE A 335 5.49 13.44 1.13
N ALA A 336 5.59 13.64 2.46
CA ALA A 336 6.83 14.06 3.10
C ALA A 336 7.96 13.04 2.91
N ALA A 337 7.72 11.76 3.19
CA ALA A 337 8.75 10.72 3.07
C ALA A 337 9.14 10.45 1.60
N THR A 338 8.17 10.51 0.67
CA THR A 338 8.40 10.15 -0.73
C THR A 338 8.87 11.33 -1.58
N LEU A 339 8.24 12.50 -1.46
CA LEU A 339 8.50 13.67 -2.32
C LEU A 339 9.24 14.82 -1.60
N GLY A 340 9.49 14.69 -0.30
CA GLY A 340 10.16 15.71 0.52
C GLY A 340 9.32 16.99 0.71
N ILE A 341 9.97 18.01 1.28
CA ILE A 341 9.37 19.32 1.54
C ILE A 341 8.93 19.99 0.23
N PHE A 342 9.69 19.82 -0.86
CA PHE A 342 9.34 20.43 -2.15
C PHE A 342 8.04 19.84 -2.72
N GLY A 343 7.90 18.51 -2.69
CA GLY A 343 6.66 17.83 -3.04
C GLY A 343 5.49 18.26 -2.15
N MET A 344 5.71 18.35 -0.84
CA MET A 344 4.71 18.81 0.12
C MET A 344 4.19 20.22 -0.20
N VAL A 345 5.09 21.19 -0.41
CA VAL A 345 4.72 22.58 -0.69
C VAL A 345 3.95 22.69 -2.01
N THR A 346 4.43 22.04 -3.07
CA THR A 346 3.75 22.08 -4.38
C THR A 346 2.37 21.42 -4.31
N PHE A 347 2.24 20.31 -3.59
CA PHE A 347 0.98 19.64 -3.33
C PHE A 347 0.00 20.53 -2.55
N LEU A 348 0.42 21.13 -1.44
CA LEU A 348 -0.42 22.00 -0.60
C LEU A 348 -0.92 23.22 -1.38
N ILE A 349 -0.05 23.84 -2.18
CA ILE A 349 -0.44 24.97 -3.05
C ILE A 349 -1.49 24.52 -4.06
N LEU A 350 -1.29 23.38 -4.73
CA LEU A 350 -2.25 22.83 -5.69
C LEU A 350 -3.60 22.52 -5.01
N LEU A 351 -3.58 21.91 -3.84
CA LEU A 351 -4.76 21.60 -3.04
C LEU A 351 -5.55 22.88 -2.70
N LEU A 352 -4.87 23.89 -2.16
CA LEU A 352 -5.48 25.16 -1.76
C LEU A 352 -6.04 25.94 -2.96
N VAL A 353 -5.32 25.98 -4.07
CA VAL A 353 -5.78 26.69 -5.29
C VAL A 353 -6.97 25.97 -5.92
N THR A 354 -6.97 24.65 -5.98
CA THR A 354 -8.11 23.84 -6.44
C THR A 354 -9.34 24.08 -5.56
N ALA A 355 -9.19 24.02 -4.23
CA ALA A 355 -10.27 24.29 -3.29
C ALA A 355 -10.81 25.73 -3.45
N ARG A 356 -9.92 26.71 -3.59
CA ARG A 356 -10.28 28.13 -3.81
C ARG A 356 -11.02 28.32 -5.14
N ALA A 357 -10.59 27.66 -6.22
CA ALA A 357 -11.23 27.76 -7.53
C ALA A 357 -12.65 27.15 -7.50
N LEU A 358 -12.82 25.99 -6.86
CA LEU A 358 -14.14 25.39 -6.63
C LEU A 358 -15.03 26.29 -5.76
N TRP A 359 -14.49 26.84 -4.67
CA TRP A 359 -15.23 27.71 -3.75
C TRP A 359 -15.67 29.03 -4.37
N ASN A 360 -14.80 29.68 -5.14
CA ASN A 360 -15.07 31.00 -5.70
C ASN A 360 -15.77 30.92 -7.05
N ALA A 361 -15.07 30.43 -8.07
CA ALA A 361 -15.58 30.39 -9.43
C ALA A 361 -16.57 29.25 -9.63
N GLY A 362 -16.27 28.07 -9.07
CA GLY A 362 -17.10 26.87 -9.21
C GLY A 362 -18.49 27.04 -8.61
N LEU A 363 -18.59 27.40 -7.33
CA LEU A 363 -19.88 27.59 -6.64
C LEU A 363 -20.71 28.72 -7.26
N ALA A 364 -20.08 29.77 -7.77
CA ALA A 364 -20.79 30.87 -8.42
C ALA A 364 -21.38 30.48 -9.79
N ARG A 365 -20.70 29.60 -10.55
CA ARG A 365 -21.06 29.27 -11.94
C ARG A 365 -21.82 27.95 -12.09
N ALA A 366 -21.44 26.94 -11.32
CA ALA A 366 -21.97 25.58 -11.42
C ALA A 366 -22.09 24.94 -10.02
N PRO A 367 -22.96 25.47 -9.13
CA PRO A 367 -23.08 25.00 -7.75
C PRO A 367 -23.42 23.51 -7.63
N ASN A 368 -24.21 22.98 -8.56
CA ASN A 368 -24.61 21.57 -8.60
C ASN A 368 -23.46 20.61 -8.98
N VAL A 369 -22.30 21.13 -9.39
CA VAL A 369 -21.09 20.35 -9.69
C VAL A 369 -20.00 20.66 -8.67
N ALA A 370 -19.69 21.96 -8.50
CA ALA A 370 -18.63 22.39 -7.61
C ALA A 370 -18.89 22.03 -6.13
N GLY A 371 -20.14 22.10 -5.69
CA GLY A 371 -20.53 21.77 -4.32
C GLY A 371 -20.32 20.29 -3.97
N PRO A 372 -20.89 19.33 -4.73
CA PRO A 372 -20.59 17.91 -4.57
C PRO A 372 -19.10 17.59 -4.65
N VAL A 373 -18.37 18.15 -5.61
CA VAL A 373 -16.93 17.90 -5.78
C VAL A 373 -16.12 18.45 -4.61
N LEU A 374 -16.50 19.61 -4.07
CA LEU A 374 -15.85 20.18 -2.89
C LEU A 374 -16.08 19.32 -1.64
N LEU A 375 -17.33 18.93 -1.37
CA LEU A 375 -17.65 18.10 -0.19
C LEU A 375 -17.06 16.69 -0.30
N ALA A 376 -17.06 16.10 -1.50
CA ALA A 376 -16.38 14.84 -1.80
C ALA A 376 -14.86 14.96 -1.57
N SER A 377 -14.24 16.06 -1.99
CA SER A 377 -12.81 16.32 -1.74
C SER A 377 -12.50 16.51 -0.25
N ILE A 378 -13.33 17.22 0.49
CA ILE A 378 -13.17 17.38 1.95
C ILE A 378 -13.26 16.01 2.65
N ALA A 379 -14.24 15.19 2.27
CA ALA A 379 -14.38 13.84 2.83
C ALA A 379 -13.18 12.95 2.49
N TYR A 380 -12.71 13.00 1.24
CA TYR A 380 -11.54 12.26 0.77
C TYR A 380 -10.28 12.66 1.53
N TRP A 381 -9.95 13.95 1.65
CA TRP A 381 -8.73 14.39 2.34
C TRP A 381 -8.78 14.15 3.85
N ALA A 382 -9.96 14.25 4.48
CA ALA A 382 -10.12 13.98 5.90
C ALA A 382 -9.94 12.49 6.24
N ASN A 383 -10.48 11.58 5.43
CA ASN A 383 -10.18 10.15 5.58
C ASN A 383 -8.70 9.85 5.24
N GLY A 384 -8.18 10.47 4.18
CA GLY A 384 -6.79 10.34 3.74
C GLY A 384 -5.73 10.73 4.77
N LEU A 385 -6.09 11.38 5.89
CA LEU A 385 -5.18 11.62 7.02
C LEU A 385 -4.76 10.33 7.73
N VAL A 386 -5.54 9.26 7.58
CA VAL A 386 -5.36 7.99 8.29
C VAL A 386 -5.52 6.76 7.39
N ALA A 387 -5.64 6.98 6.07
CA ALA A 387 -5.87 5.94 5.08
C ALA A 387 -4.59 5.59 4.32
N VAL A 388 -4.61 4.44 3.66
CA VAL A 388 -3.57 3.99 2.75
C VAL A 388 -3.88 4.52 1.35
N ASP A 389 -2.86 5.06 0.68
CA ASP A 389 -2.95 5.51 -0.71
C ASP A 389 -3.16 4.32 -1.66
N SER A 390 -3.92 4.50 -2.74
CA SER A 390 -4.18 3.45 -3.73
C SER A 390 -4.69 4.05 -5.02
N ILE A 391 -4.28 3.47 -6.15
CA ILE A 391 -4.84 3.79 -7.48
C ILE A 391 -6.37 3.70 -7.53
N SER A 392 -6.98 2.90 -6.65
CA SER A 392 -8.43 2.72 -6.59
C SER A 392 -9.19 3.99 -6.17
N VAL A 393 -8.53 4.93 -5.51
CA VAL A 393 -9.14 6.18 -4.99
C VAL A 393 -8.36 7.45 -5.36
N ASP A 394 -7.05 7.36 -5.60
CA ASP A 394 -6.17 8.51 -5.82
C ASP A 394 -6.30 9.15 -7.21
N TRP A 395 -7.22 8.64 -8.05
CA TRP A 395 -7.68 9.35 -9.24
C TRP A 395 -8.53 10.59 -8.90
N TRP A 396 -9.12 10.63 -7.70
CA TRP A 396 -10.04 11.70 -7.30
C TRP A 396 -9.40 13.09 -7.25
N PRO A 397 -8.23 13.32 -6.59
CA PRO A 397 -7.56 14.62 -6.58
C PRO A 397 -7.36 15.22 -7.98
N TRP A 398 -6.98 14.39 -8.95
CA TRP A 398 -6.75 14.82 -10.33
C TRP A 398 -8.05 15.16 -11.05
N LEU A 399 -9.12 14.38 -10.80
CA LEU A 399 -10.46 14.69 -11.29
C LEU A 399 -10.99 16.00 -10.70
N ALA A 400 -10.78 16.24 -9.40
CA ALA A 400 -11.16 17.48 -8.72
C ALA A 400 -10.39 18.68 -9.27
N CYS A 401 -9.08 18.54 -9.51
CA CYS A 401 -8.26 19.57 -10.16
C CYS A 401 -8.74 19.86 -11.60
N GLY A 402 -9.07 18.81 -12.36
CA GLY A 402 -9.60 18.95 -13.72
C GLY A 402 -10.96 19.66 -13.73
N THR A 403 -11.80 19.35 -12.75
CA THR A 403 -13.09 20.01 -12.53
C THR A 403 -12.91 21.48 -12.18
N ALA A 404 -12.01 21.79 -11.24
CA ALA A 404 -11.69 23.16 -10.89
C ALA A 404 -11.18 23.95 -12.10
N ALA A 405 -10.27 23.37 -12.90
CA ALA A 405 -9.76 23.99 -14.12
C ALA A 405 -10.85 24.24 -15.17
N ALA A 406 -11.79 23.29 -15.36
CA ALA A 406 -12.92 23.45 -16.26
C ALA A 406 -13.85 24.60 -15.84
N LEU A 407 -14.07 24.78 -14.53
CA LEU A 407 -14.99 25.78 -13.99
C LEU A 407 -14.34 27.16 -13.79
N ASP A 408 -13.03 27.24 -13.56
CA ASP A 408 -12.28 28.47 -13.28
C ASP A 408 -12.13 29.37 -14.53
N ALA A 409 -11.93 28.78 -15.70
CA ALA A 409 -11.61 29.51 -16.93
C ALA A 409 -12.76 30.33 -17.56
N GLY A 410 -13.97 30.29 -17.00
CA GLY A 410 -15.14 31.01 -17.52
C GLY A 410 -16.12 30.12 -18.29
N PRO A 411 -17.17 30.70 -18.90
CA PRO A 411 -18.14 29.94 -19.67
C PRO A 411 -17.45 29.19 -20.82
N ALA A 412 -17.89 27.96 -21.05
CA ALA A 412 -17.36 27.10 -22.11
C ALA A 412 -17.51 27.79 -23.47
N VAL A 413 -16.39 28.16 -24.09
CA VAL A 413 -16.40 28.61 -25.49
C VAL A 413 -16.65 27.37 -26.35
N ILE A 414 -17.78 27.34 -27.04
CA ILE A 414 -18.05 26.30 -28.05
C ILE A 414 -17.10 26.57 -29.22
N ALA A 415 -15.98 25.86 -29.25
CA ALA A 415 -15.00 26.03 -30.31
C ALA A 415 -15.52 25.46 -31.63
N HIS A 416 -15.45 26.26 -32.68
CA HIS A 416 -15.71 25.77 -34.02
C HIS A 416 -14.48 25.02 -34.55
N PRO A 417 -14.69 24.01 -35.40
CA PRO A 417 -13.58 23.23 -35.90
C PRO A 417 -12.70 24.04 -36.87
N VAL A 418 -11.40 24.20 -36.57
CA VAL A 418 -10.46 25.06 -37.33
C VAL A 418 -9.61 24.32 -38.37
N ARG A 419 -9.39 23.00 -38.23
CA ARG A 419 -8.61 22.19 -39.18
C ARG A 419 -9.37 20.96 -39.62
N ARG A 420 -9.37 20.57 -40.89
CA ARG A 420 -9.99 19.29 -41.31
C ARG A 420 -9.22 18.10 -40.73
N LEU A 421 -9.95 17.17 -40.11
CA LEU A 421 -9.40 15.90 -39.65
C LEU A 421 -9.77 14.80 -40.63
N ARG A 422 -8.77 14.19 -41.27
CA ARG A 422 -8.98 13.06 -42.17
C ARG A 422 -9.41 11.84 -41.34
N PRO A 423 -10.51 11.14 -41.67
CA PRO A 423 -10.98 9.98 -40.90
C PRO A 423 -9.89 8.91 -40.72
N VAL A 424 -9.11 8.65 -41.78
CA VAL A 424 -7.98 7.70 -41.74
C VAL A 424 -6.93 8.07 -40.69
N ALA A 425 -6.59 9.35 -40.57
CA ALA A 425 -5.63 9.82 -39.55
C ALA A 425 -6.19 9.69 -38.13
N ALA A 426 -7.49 9.95 -37.94
CA ALA A 426 -8.14 9.76 -36.65
C ALA A 426 -8.15 8.28 -36.24
N ILE A 427 -8.49 7.39 -37.18
CA ILE A 427 -8.49 5.93 -36.98
C ILE A 427 -7.06 5.46 -36.66
N ALA A 428 -6.05 5.92 -37.39
CA ALA A 428 -4.66 5.55 -37.15
C ALA A 428 -4.18 5.95 -35.75
N VAL A 429 -4.50 7.17 -35.27
CA VAL A 429 -4.13 7.61 -33.91
C VAL A 429 -4.82 6.76 -32.85
N VAL A 430 -6.10 6.43 -33.02
CA VAL A 430 -6.84 5.58 -32.08
C VAL A 430 -6.32 4.13 -32.11
N ALA A 431 -6.01 3.59 -33.29
CA ALA A 431 -5.45 2.26 -33.44
C ALA A 431 -4.05 2.16 -32.81
N MET A 432 -3.20 3.16 -33.01
CA MET A 432 -1.89 3.24 -32.36
C MET A 432 -2.03 3.33 -30.84
N ALA A 433 -2.97 4.16 -30.34
CA ALA A 433 -3.25 4.23 -28.92
C ALA A 433 -3.69 2.86 -28.35
N ALA A 434 -4.57 2.15 -29.06
CA ALA A 434 -5.02 0.81 -28.66
C ALA A 434 -3.88 -0.23 -28.69
N LEU A 435 -2.98 -0.15 -29.68
CA LEU A 435 -1.80 -1.02 -29.76
C LEU A 435 -0.85 -0.78 -28.58
N VAL A 436 -0.59 0.50 -28.24
CA VAL A 436 0.22 0.84 -27.05
C VAL A 436 -0.46 0.31 -25.78
N SER A 437 -1.79 0.40 -25.68
CA SER A 437 -2.54 -0.16 -24.55
C SER A 437 -2.36 -1.68 -24.39
N SER A 438 -2.15 -2.43 -25.49
CA SER A 438 -1.91 -3.88 -25.42
C SER A 438 -0.54 -4.27 -24.86
N THR A 439 0.42 -3.34 -24.76
CA THR A 439 1.74 -3.63 -24.17
C THR A 439 1.67 -4.01 -22.69
N GLY A 440 0.57 -3.66 -21.99
CA GLY A 440 0.34 -4.06 -20.60
C GLY A 440 -0.04 -5.54 -20.40
N ILE A 441 -0.36 -6.28 -21.48
CA ILE A 441 -0.82 -7.68 -21.37
C ILE A 441 0.28 -8.59 -20.81
N GLY A 442 1.55 -8.35 -21.18
CA GLY A 442 2.69 -9.12 -20.64
C GLY A 442 2.80 -9.01 -19.12
N ALA A 443 2.59 -7.81 -18.56
CA ALA A 443 2.57 -7.60 -17.11
C ALA A 443 1.42 -8.36 -16.42
N LEU A 444 0.25 -8.51 -17.07
CA LEU A 444 -0.86 -9.30 -16.53
C LEU A 444 -0.52 -10.79 -16.53
N ARG A 445 0.02 -11.32 -17.64
CA ARG A 445 0.44 -12.73 -17.74
C ARG A 445 1.53 -13.06 -16.74
N SER A 446 2.56 -12.22 -16.66
CA SER A 446 3.65 -12.37 -15.70
C SER A 446 3.15 -12.40 -14.24
N ASN A 447 2.14 -11.59 -13.90
CA ASN A 447 1.50 -11.61 -12.58
C ASN A 447 0.74 -12.92 -12.29
N GLN A 448 0.15 -13.55 -13.32
CA GLN A 448 -0.49 -14.86 -13.22
C GLN A 448 0.54 -15.99 -13.08
N ASP A 449 1.60 -15.93 -13.89
CA ASP A 449 2.73 -16.87 -13.83
C ASP A 449 3.44 -16.82 -12.47
N ALA A 450 3.61 -15.63 -11.90
CA ALA A 450 4.17 -15.46 -10.55
C ALA A 450 3.28 -16.09 -9.47
N LEU A 451 1.95 -16.02 -9.61
CA LEU A 451 1.03 -16.67 -8.67
C LEU A 451 1.08 -18.19 -8.80
N ALA A 452 1.12 -18.68 -10.04
CA ALA A 452 1.29 -20.10 -10.32
C ALA A 452 2.60 -20.64 -9.73
N ALA A 453 3.70 -19.88 -9.87
CA ALA A 453 4.99 -20.20 -9.28
C ALA A 453 4.91 -20.28 -7.75
N LYS A 454 4.32 -19.26 -7.10
CA LYS A 454 4.11 -19.22 -5.65
C LYS A 454 3.33 -20.44 -5.16
N PHE A 455 2.19 -20.76 -5.79
CA PHE A 455 1.37 -21.88 -5.36
C PHE A 455 2.02 -23.25 -5.61
N ALA A 456 2.70 -23.43 -6.74
CA ALA A 456 3.42 -24.66 -7.01
C ALA A 456 4.57 -24.87 -6.01
N TRP A 457 5.29 -23.79 -5.66
CA TRP A 457 6.34 -23.83 -4.64
C TRP A 457 5.77 -24.20 -3.25
N GLN A 458 4.67 -23.58 -2.83
CA GLN A 458 4.00 -23.91 -1.56
C GLN A 458 3.53 -25.37 -1.47
N GLN A 459 3.26 -26.01 -2.62
CA GLN A 459 2.85 -27.41 -2.72
C GLN A 459 4.02 -28.38 -2.93
N GLY A 460 5.27 -27.90 -2.96
CA GLY A 460 6.45 -28.72 -3.22
C GLY A 460 6.59 -29.20 -4.67
N ARG A 461 5.81 -28.65 -5.61
CA ARG A 461 5.85 -29.03 -7.04
C ARG A 461 6.96 -28.29 -7.78
N ALA A 462 8.20 -28.79 -7.65
CA ALA A 462 9.40 -28.15 -8.17
C ALA A 462 9.35 -27.81 -9.68
N VAL A 463 8.90 -28.77 -10.52
CA VAL A 463 8.88 -28.60 -11.98
C VAL A 463 7.90 -27.50 -12.40
N ASP A 464 6.69 -27.51 -11.84
CA ASP A 464 5.65 -26.53 -12.15
C ASP A 464 6.03 -25.13 -11.64
N ALA A 465 6.61 -25.07 -10.43
CA ALA A 465 7.11 -23.81 -9.85
C ALA A 465 8.19 -23.19 -10.73
N LEU A 466 9.13 -24.01 -11.22
CA LEU A 466 10.20 -23.55 -12.08
C LEU A 466 9.69 -23.06 -13.44
N ALA A 467 8.80 -23.82 -14.09
CA ALA A 467 8.23 -23.44 -15.37
C ALA A 467 7.49 -22.09 -15.29
N ALA A 468 6.64 -21.93 -14.28
CA ALA A 468 5.89 -20.70 -14.05
C ALA A 468 6.81 -19.52 -13.67
N ALA A 469 7.82 -19.73 -12.81
CA ALA A 469 8.74 -18.66 -12.43
C ALA A 469 9.61 -18.19 -13.61
N VAL A 470 10.03 -19.09 -14.49
CA VAL A 470 10.74 -18.74 -15.73
C VAL A 470 9.85 -17.91 -16.65
N ALA A 471 8.59 -18.31 -16.84
CA ALA A 471 7.63 -17.54 -17.65
C ALA A 471 7.41 -16.13 -17.09
N ALA A 472 7.23 -15.98 -15.77
CA ALA A 472 7.09 -14.68 -15.12
C ALA A 472 8.28 -13.76 -15.39
N VAL A 473 9.51 -14.27 -15.28
CA VAL A 473 10.74 -13.52 -15.55
C VAL A 473 10.91 -13.18 -17.03
N GLN A 474 10.51 -14.07 -17.95
CA GLN A 474 10.59 -13.81 -19.39
C GLN A 474 9.65 -12.69 -19.84
N GLU A 475 8.43 -12.64 -19.28
CA GLU A 475 7.44 -11.62 -19.60
C GLU A 475 7.73 -10.28 -18.90
N ASP A 476 8.26 -10.30 -17.67
CA ASP A 476 8.65 -9.09 -16.93
C ASP A 476 9.93 -9.32 -16.09
N PRO A 477 11.12 -9.09 -16.67
CA PRO A 477 12.40 -9.27 -15.99
C PRO A 477 12.76 -8.11 -15.05
N GLY A 478 11.93 -7.05 -15.01
CA GLY A 478 12.17 -5.85 -14.21
C GLY A 478 11.81 -6.02 -12.73
N ARG A 479 10.84 -6.88 -12.41
CA ARG A 479 10.39 -7.09 -11.02
C ARG A 479 11.29 -8.02 -10.24
N ALA A 480 11.75 -7.55 -9.08
CA ALA A 480 12.60 -8.32 -8.17
C ALA A 480 11.91 -9.61 -7.69
N ASP A 481 10.61 -9.55 -7.38
CA ASP A 481 9.82 -10.67 -6.88
C ASP A 481 9.84 -11.89 -7.81
N HIS A 482 9.80 -11.66 -9.13
CA HIS A 482 9.83 -12.76 -10.12
C HIS A 482 11.15 -13.53 -10.05
N TRP A 483 12.26 -12.82 -9.88
CA TRP A 483 13.57 -13.42 -9.66
C TRP A 483 13.65 -14.16 -8.33
N ASN A 484 13.00 -13.65 -7.28
CA ASN A 484 12.92 -14.36 -6.01
C ASN A 484 12.10 -15.66 -6.11
N TRP A 485 10.96 -15.64 -6.81
CA TRP A 485 10.18 -16.87 -7.08
C TRP A 485 10.97 -17.87 -7.93
N LEU A 486 11.76 -17.41 -8.89
CA LEU A 486 12.65 -18.26 -9.66
C LEU A 486 13.73 -18.90 -8.78
N GLY A 487 14.34 -18.13 -7.87
CA GLY A 487 15.30 -18.65 -6.89
C GLY A 487 14.68 -19.73 -5.99
N LEU A 488 13.49 -19.46 -5.44
CA LEU A 488 12.75 -20.41 -4.59
C LEU A 488 12.39 -21.69 -5.34
N ALA A 489 11.95 -21.59 -6.59
CA ALA A 489 11.64 -22.75 -7.42
C ALA A 489 12.88 -23.59 -7.79
N LEU A 490 14.00 -22.93 -8.10
CA LEU A 490 15.28 -23.59 -8.38
C LEU A 490 15.82 -24.32 -7.14
N GLU A 491 15.69 -23.69 -5.96
CA GLU A 491 16.11 -24.26 -4.70
C GLU A 491 15.27 -25.49 -4.33
N LEU A 492 13.95 -25.42 -4.51
CA LEU A 492 13.04 -26.56 -4.35
C LEU A 492 13.41 -27.73 -5.28
N GLY A 493 13.97 -27.44 -6.46
CA GLY A 493 14.51 -28.43 -7.40
C GLY A 493 15.96 -28.86 -7.15
N GLY A 494 16.59 -28.45 -6.03
CA GLY A 494 17.98 -28.79 -5.68
C GLY A 494 19.05 -28.07 -6.49
N ARG A 495 18.70 -27.03 -7.26
CA ARG A 495 19.61 -26.28 -8.16
C ARG A 495 20.20 -25.06 -7.46
N SER A 496 20.93 -25.25 -6.36
CA SER A 496 21.40 -24.17 -5.47
C SER A 496 22.25 -23.11 -6.17
N ARG A 497 23.13 -23.47 -7.14
CA ARG A 497 23.94 -22.49 -7.89
C ARG A 497 23.09 -21.52 -8.69
N ALA A 498 22.18 -22.04 -9.50
CA ALA A 498 21.26 -21.22 -10.29
C ALA A 498 20.28 -20.44 -9.39
N ALA A 499 19.88 -21.00 -8.25
CA ALA A 499 19.05 -20.29 -7.28
C ALA A 499 19.77 -19.04 -6.73
N ALA A 500 21.04 -19.15 -6.38
CA ALA A 500 21.84 -18.00 -5.94
C ALA A 500 21.97 -16.92 -7.02
N ASP A 501 22.10 -17.30 -8.30
CA ASP A 501 22.11 -16.32 -9.39
C ASP A 501 20.76 -15.59 -9.50
N ALA A 502 19.65 -16.31 -9.39
CA ALA A 502 18.31 -15.72 -9.38
C ALA A 502 18.09 -14.80 -8.16
N TYR A 503 18.49 -15.21 -6.95
CA TYR A 503 18.42 -14.35 -5.77
C TYR A 503 19.33 -13.13 -5.88
N THR A 504 20.48 -13.24 -6.54
CA THR A 504 21.33 -12.08 -6.85
C THR A 504 20.60 -11.09 -7.75
N GLN A 505 19.87 -11.57 -8.77
CA GLN A 505 19.04 -10.71 -9.62
C GLN A 505 17.89 -10.05 -8.85
N ALA A 506 17.28 -10.74 -7.88
CA ALA A 506 16.25 -10.16 -7.01
C ALA A 506 16.83 -9.07 -6.09
N ALA A 507 17.89 -9.40 -5.35
CA ALA A 507 18.54 -8.52 -4.38
C ALA A 507 19.16 -7.27 -5.03
N THR A 508 19.66 -7.36 -6.26
CA THR A 508 20.18 -6.20 -7.01
C THR A 508 19.09 -5.23 -7.48
N ARG A 509 17.88 -5.73 -7.76
CA ARG A 509 16.72 -4.90 -8.17
C ARG A 509 15.99 -4.27 -7.00
N ALA A 510 16.01 -4.93 -5.85
CA ALA A 510 15.39 -4.45 -4.62
C ALA A 510 16.37 -4.62 -3.45
N PRO A 511 17.43 -3.78 -3.38
CA PRO A 511 18.49 -3.91 -2.37
C PRO A 511 18.00 -3.65 -0.94
N ASN A 512 16.82 -3.04 -0.79
CA ASN A 512 16.13 -2.79 0.48
C ASN A 512 15.32 -3.99 0.99
N GLU A 513 15.09 -5.02 0.18
CA GLU A 513 14.33 -6.21 0.56
C GLU A 513 15.25 -7.23 1.24
N ALA A 514 15.30 -7.18 2.57
CA ALA A 514 16.18 -8.04 3.37
C ALA A 514 15.97 -9.54 3.09
N ALA A 515 14.73 -9.97 2.82
CA ALA A 515 14.41 -11.36 2.50
C ALA A 515 15.16 -11.91 1.28
N TYR A 516 15.46 -11.07 0.27
CA TYR A 516 16.21 -11.51 -0.92
C TYR A 516 17.68 -11.76 -0.61
N TRP A 517 18.27 -10.91 0.24
CA TRP A 517 19.61 -11.12 0.76
C TRP A 517 19.68 -12.34 1.69
N SER A 518 18.67 -12.56 2.54
CA SER A 518 18.54 -13.74 3.38
C SER A 518 18.51 -15.04 2.56
N ASN A 519 17.70 -15.08 1.50
CA ASN A 519 17.61 -16.23 0.60
C ASN A 519 18.94 -16.47 -0.13
N LEU A 520 19.58 -15.40 -0.62
CA LEU A 520 20.90 -15.49 -1.25
C LEU A 520 21.97 -16.03 -0.28
N ALA A 521 21.97 -15.54 0.97
CA ALA A 521 22.90 -15.96 2.00
C ALA A 521 22.77 -17.45 2.32
N ARG A 522 21.54 -17.95 2.57
CA ARG A 522 21.28 -19.38 2.79
C ARG A 522 21.72 -20.22 1.59
N SER A 523 21.43 -19.77 0.37
CA SER A 523 21.79 -20.49 -0.85
C SER A 523 23.32 -20.60 -1.02
N ARG A 524 24.06 -19.51 -0.75
CA ARG A 524 25.53 -19.49 -0.79
C ARG A 524 26.16 -20.30 0.35
N ALA A 525 25.60 -20.26 1.55
CA ALA A 525 26.08 -21.07 2.68
C ALA A 525 26.01 -22.58 2.35
N ARG A 526 24.92 -23.04 1.74
CA ARG A 526 24.81 -24.45 1.29
C ARG A 526 25.80 -24.80 0.19
N GLN A 527 26.13 -23.87 -0.70
CA GLN A 527 27.17 -24.10 -1.71
C GLN A 527 28.55 -24.24 -1.08
N ALA A 528 28.87 -23.43 -0.06
CA ALA A 528 30.12 -23.53 0.68
C ALA A 528 30.30 -24.92 1.30
N LEU A 529 29.23 -25.48 1.87
CA LEU A 529 29.25 -26.82 2.48
C LEU A 529 29.35 -27.98 1.46
N ALA A 530 29.00 -27.73 0.20
CA ALA A 530 28.91 -28.76 -0.85
C ALA A 530 30.07 -28.73 -1.86
N GLY A 531 31.02 -27.79 -1.73
CA GLY A 531 32.10 -27.59 -2.69
C GLY A 531 33.48 -27.39 -2.06
N ASP A 532 34.51 -27.37 -2.91
CA ASP A 532 35.92 -27.32 -2.48
C ASP A 532 36.41 -25.91 -2.09
N ASP A 533 35.64 -24.86 -2.40
CA ASP A 533 35.98 -23.46 -2.08
C ASP A 533 35.11 -22.92 -0.92
N VAL A 534 35.27 -23.55 0.25
CA VAL A 534 34.51 -23.24 1.47
C VAL A 534 34.79 -21.80 1.93
N GLU A 535 36.03 -21.33 1.80
CA GLU A 535 36.47 -20.04 2.32
C GLU A 535 35.83 -18.87 1.56
N ASN A 536 35.89 -18.85 0.22
CA ASN A 536 35.29 -17.76 -0.56
C ASN A 536 33.76 -17.79 -0.52
N ASN A 537 33.16 -18.98 -0.63
CA ASN A 537 31.70 -19.11 -0.61
C ASN A 537 31.13 -18.81 0.79
N GLY A 538 31.85 -19.18 1.85
CA GLY A 538 31.51 -18.85 3.23
C GLY A 538 31.57 -17.35 3.51
N ALA A 539 32.69 -16.70 3.16
CA ALA A 539 32.81 -15.23 3.29
C ALA A 539 31.72 -14.50 2.49
N THR A 540 31.40 -14.97 1.29
CA THR A 540 30.31 -14.39 0.49
C THR A 540 28.96 -14.58 1.17
N ALA A 541 28.66 -15.77 1.68
CA ALA A 541 27.40 -16.04 2.38
C ALA A 541 27.23 -15.14 3.62
N LEU A 542 28.29 -14.98 4.42
CA LEU A 542 28.28 -14.12 5.59
C LEU A 542 28.07 -12.65 5.21
N ALA A 543 28.74 -12.16 4.16
CA ALA A 543 28.56 -10.80 3.65
C ALA A 543 27.12 -10.54 3.19
N MET A 544 26.47 -11.52 2.53
CA MET A 544 25.06 -11.39 2.12
C MET A 544 24.11 -11.39 3.32
N ALA A 545 24.38 -12.20 4.34
CA ALA A 545 23.59 -12.20 5.58
C ALA A 545 23.72 -10.86 6.34
N GLN A 546 24.94 -10.31 6.43
CA GLN A 546 25.18 -8.98 6.97
C GLN A 546 24.47 -7.90 6.16
N ARG A 547 24.42 -8.03 4.83
CA ARG A 547 23.66 -7.12 3.96
C ARG A 547 22.16 -7.20 4.21
N ALA A 548 21.62 -8.38 4.47
CA ALA A 548 20.22 -8.57 4.85
C ALA A 548 19.89 -7.82 6.15
N VAL A 549 20.75 -7.95 7.18
CA VAL A 549 20.61 -7.20 8.44
C VAL A 549 20.76 -5.69 8.22
N ALA A 550 21.67 -5.26 7.35
CA ALA A 550 21.83 -3.83 7.05
C ALA A 550 20.63 -3.23 6.29
N ALA A 551 19.92 -4.04 5.49
CA ALA A 551 18.72 -3.61 4.77
C ALA A 551 17.53 -3.42 5.73
N ASP A 552 17.41 -4.28 6.74
CA ASP A 552 16.40 -4.15 7.79
C ASP A 552 16.93 -4.60 9.17
N PRO A 553 17.55 -3.68 9.94
CA PRO A 553 18.21 -4.02 11.20
C PRO A 553 17.25 -4.49 12.30
N ASN A 554 15.97 -4.12 12.18
CA ASN A 554 14.93 -4.42 13.15
C ASN A 554 13.97 -5.52 12.65
N ALA A 555 14.32 -6.21 11.56
CA ALA A 555 13.72 -7.48 11.18
C ALA A 555 14.33 -8.65 11.97
N PRO A 556 13.52 -9.55 12.54
CA PRO A 556 14.06 -10.72 13.23
C PRO A 556 14.65 -11.75 12.25
N GLU A 557 14.07 -11.94 11.06
CA GLU A 557 14.49 -12.98 10.11
C GLU A 557 15.93 -12.79 9.57
N PRO A 558 16.36 -11.61 9.11
CA PRO A 558 17.74 -11.40 8.67
C PRO A 558 18.77 -11.61 9.78
N ASN A 559 18.42 -11.24 11.02
CA ASN A 559 19.26 -11.51 12.19
C ASN A 559 19.36 -13.02 12.47
N ALA A 560 18.26 -13.76 12.34
CA ALA A 560 18.28 -15.21 12.46
C ALA A 560 19.10 -15.87 11.34
N VAL A 561 19.01 -15.38 10.11
CA VAL A 561 19.81 -15.88 8.97
C VAL A 561 21.29 -15.60 9.15
N LEU A 562 21.66 -14.42 9.64
CA LEU A 562 23.04 -14.15 10.01
C LEU A 562 23.53 -15.12 11.10
N GLY A 563 22.70 -15.40 12.09
CA GLY A 563 22.97 -16.42 13.11
C GLY A 563 23.16 -17.82 12.54
N GLU A 564 22.27 -18.25 11.64
CA GLU A 564 22.31 -19.54 10.95
C GLU A 564 23.58 -19.69 10.12
N VAL A 565 23.88 -18.72 9.26
CA VAL A 565 25.05 -18.73 8.38
C VAL A 565 26.34 -18.69 9.18
N ALA A 566 26.44 -17.84 10.20
CA ALA A 566 27.62 -17.75 11.05
C ALA A 566 27.87 -19.06 11.84
N ASN A 567 26.81 -19.71 12.37
CA ASN A 567 26.92 -21.02 13.01
C ASN A 567 27.48 -22.10 12.06
N LEU A 568 27.05 -22.10 10.80
CA LEU A 568 27.53 -23.04 9.78
C LEU A 568 29.02 -22.82 9.43
N LEU A 569 29.50 -21.59 9.53
CA LEU A 569 30.88 -21.21 9.22
C LEU A 569 31.82 -21.24 10.44
N GLY A 570 31.27 -21.45 11.65
CA GLY A 570 32.05 -21.49 12.89
C GLY A 570 32.27 -20.11 13.55
N ASP A 571 31.66 -19.06 13.04
CA ASP A 571 31.73 -17.70 13.59
C ASP A 571 30.73 -17.52 14.75
N TYR A 572 30.95 -18.28 15.83
CA TYR A 572 29.97 -18.45 16.90
C TYR A 572 29.66 -17.18 17.70
N ASP A 573 30.60 -16.24 17.81
CA ASP A 573 30.34 -14.94 18.46
C ASP A 573 29.34 -14.12 17.65
N VAL A 574 29.56 -14.00 16.33
CA VAL A 574 28.62 -13.33 15.41
C VAL A 574 27.27 -14.03 15.42
N ALA A 575 27.28 -15.37 15.46
CA ALA A 575 26.06 -16.15 15.50
C ALA A 575 25.22 -15.88 16.75
N LEU A 576 25.88 -15.82 17.92
CA LEU A 576 25.23 -15.55 19.20
C LEU A 576 24.70 -14.11 19.27
N ASP A 577 25.46 -13.12 18.78
CA ASP A 577 25.00 -11.71 18.66
C ASP A 577 23.71 -11.60 17.85
N ALA A 578 23.71 -12.19 16.65
CA ALA A 578 22.62 -12.08 15.70
C ALA A 578 21.37 -12.84 16.20
N ALA A 579 21.52 -14.06 16.71
CA ALA A 579 20.42 -14.82 17.29
C ALA A 579 19.84 -14.11 18.54
N SER A 580 20.70 -13.53 19.39
CA SER A 580 20.27 -12.72 20.52
C SER A 580 19.41 -11.53 20.09
N ARG A 581 19.78 -10.86 19.00
CA ARG A 581 19.01 -9.74 18.43
C ARG A 581 17.66 -10.23 17.89
N ALA A 582 17.62 -11.35 17.17
CA ALA A 582 16.39 -11.95 16.66
C ALA A 582 15.40 -12.29 17.78
N ILE A 583 15.87 -12.93 18.86
CA ILE A 583 15.06 -13.23 20.05
C ILE A 583 14.47 -11.95 20.67
N ARG A 584 15.28 -10.89 20.81
CA ARG A 584 14.83 -9.61 21.36
C ARG A 584 13.76 -8.91 20.50
N LEU A 585 13.85 -9.04 19.18
CA LEU A 585 12.89 -8.45 18.24
C LEU A 585 11.59 -9.25 18.14
N HIS A 586 11.68 -10.58 18.18
CA HIS A 586 10.51 -11.46 18.10
C HIS A 586 10.74 -12.74 18.93
N ARG A 587 10.23 -12.72 20.15
CA ARG A 587 10.48 -13.76 21.15
C ARG A 587 9.71 -15.05 20.94
N ASP A 588 8.64 -15.05 20.15
CA ASP A 588 7.71 -16.18 20.08
C ASP A 588 8.12 -17.25 19.06
N GLU A 589 9.19 -17.01 18.31
CA GLU A 589 9.74 -17.92 17.29
C GLU A 589 10.80 -18.87 17.89
N PRO A 590 10.48 -20.17 18.11
CA PRO A 590 11.37 -21.07 18.83
C PRO A 590 12.66 -21.40 18.08
N SER A 591 12.68 -21.26 16.75
CA SER A 591 13.87 -21.54 15.95
C SER A 591 15.07 -20.65 16.33
N TYR A 592 14.82 -19.43 16.82
CA TYR A 592 15.88 -18.51 17.25
C TYR A 592 16.61 -19.01 18.50
N ASP A 593 15.90 -19.68 19.41
CA ASP A 593 16.48 -20.27 20.62
C ASP A 593 17.49 -21.36 20.25
N SER A 594 17.21 -22.16 19.22
CA SER A 594 18.10 -23.19 18.71
C SER A 594 19.38 -22.61 18.09
N ILE A 595 19.25 -21.54 17.31
CA ILE A 595 20.40 -20.85 16.69
C ILE A 595 21.31 -20.27 17.78
N ALA A 596 20.73 -19.60 18.79
CA ALA A 596 21.47 -19.03 19.91
C ALA A 596 22.15 -20.11 20.78
N ALA A 597 21.44 -21.22 21.08
CA ALA A 597 21.99 -22.32 21.86
C ALA A 597 23.18 -23.00 21.15
N GLN A 598 23.05 -23.26 19.85
CA GLN A 598 24.15 -23.82 19.05
C GLN A 598 25.35 -22.86 19.04
N ALA A 599 25.12 -21.57 18.84
CA ALA A 599 26.16 -20.55 18.83
C ALA A 599 26.90 -20.49 20.18
N ALA A 600 26.16 -20.40 21.29
CA ALA A 600 26.74 -20.30 22.63
C ALA A 600 27.63 -21.50 22.99
N LEU A 601 27.27 -22.71 22.54
CA LEU A 601 28.09 -23.91 22.74
C LEU A 601 29.32 -23.97 21.82
N GLY A 602 29.38 -23.17 20.77
CA GLY A 602 30.55 -23.04 19.89
C GLY A 602 31.53 -21.94 20.33
N VAL A 603 31.07 -20.91 21.04
CA VAL A 603 31.92 -19.80 21.52
C VAL A 603 33.07 -20.32 22.38
N ALA A 604 34.29 -19.81 22.10
CA ALA A 604 35.51 -20.25 22.78
C ALA A 604 35.53 -19.84 24.25
N ASP A 605 35.18 -18.59 24.55
CA ASP A 605 35.04 -18.09 25.92
C ASP A 605 33.71 -18.57 26.54
N ARG A 606 33.80 -19.68 27.26
CA ARG A 606 32.64 -20.33 27.90
C ARG A 606 31.99 -19.47 28.98
N ALA A 607 32.77 -18.65 29.67
CA ALA A 607 32.26 -17.78 30.73
C ALA A 607 31.46 -16.61 30.11
N ALA A 608 32.00 -15.98 29.08
CA ALA A 608 31.29 -14.94 28.33
C ALA A 608 30.02 -15.51 27.67
N ALA A 609 30.11 -16.68 27.03
CA ALA A 609 28.95 -17.35 26.43
C ALA A 609 27.85 -17.62 27.47
N ARG A 610 28.22 -18.11 28.66
CA ARG A 610 27.26 -18.36 29.75
C ARG A 610 26.56 -17.07 30.18
N GLN A 611 27.32 -15.99 30.42
CA GLN A 611 26.73 -14.71 30.82
C GLN A 611 25.70 -14.23 29.79
N ARG A 612 26.04 -14.31 28.50
CA ARG A 612 25.15 -13.88 27.42
C ARG A 612 23.89 -14.73 27.30
N VAL A 613 23.99 -16.04 27.51
CA VAL A 613 22.82 -16.92 27.57
C VAL A 613 21.97 -16.62 28.81
N GLU A 614 22.56 -16.31 29.96
CA GLU A 614 21.83 -15.91 31.17
C GLU A 614 21.08 -14.58 30.96
N GLU A 615 21.69 -13.60 30.30
CA GLU A 615 21.04 -12.35 29.89
C GLU A 615 19.84 -12.62 28.95
N LEU A 616 20.00 -13.54 27.99
CA LEU A 616 18.90 -13.96 27.12
C LEU A 616 17.78 -14.66 27.90
N LEU A 617 18.11 -15.51 28.85
CA LEU A 617 17.13 -16.22 29.69
C LEU A 617 16.29 -15.28 30.56
N ALA A 618 16.82 -14.10 30.90
CA ALA A 618 16.05 -13.05 31.58
C ALA A 618 14.95 -12.47 30.69
N PHE A 619 15.11 -12.51 29.37
CA PHE A 619 14.15 -12.04 28.38
C PHE A 619 13.25 -13.17 27.82
N ARG A 620 13.82 -14.37 27.64
CA ARG A 620 13.24 -15.54 26.98
C ARG A 620 13.60 -16.81 27.76
N ASP A 621 12.72 -17.25 28.66
CA ASP A 621 12.91 -18.50 29.42
C ASP A 621 12.44 -19.72 28.61
N SER A 622 13.35 -20.36 27.86
CA SER A 622 13.03 -21.53 27.04
C SER A 622 13.84 -22.79 27.42
N PRO A 623 13.30 -24.00 27.20
CA PRO A 623 14.02 -25.25 27.47
C PRO A 623 15.37 -25.30 26.75
N THR A 624 15.41 -24.89 25.48
CA THR A 624 16.61 -24.93 24.63
C THR A 624 17.74 -24.06 25.19
N LEU A 625 17.43 -22.82 25.56
CA LEU A 625 18.42 -21.91 26.17
C LEU A 625 18.85 -22.38 27.56
N ARG A 626 17.93 -22.96 28.35
CA ARG A 626 18.26 -23.56 29.65
C ARG A 626 19.21 -24.75 29.51
N ILE A 627 19.04 -25.58 28.50
CA ILE A 627 20.00 -26.67 28.20
C ILE A 627 21.37 -26.10 27.82
N ALA A 628 21.43 -25.08 26.96
CA ALA A 628 22.71 -24.45 26.61
C ALA A 628 23.43 -23.90 27.85
N ALA A 629 22.73 -23.18 28.73
CA ALA A 629 23.28 -22.69 30.00
C ALA A 629 23.76 -23.83 30.91
N ALA A 630 23.00 -24.93 31.00
CA ALA A 630 23.39 -26.09 31.81
C ALA A 630 24.67 -26.74 31.30
N LEU A 631 24.79 -26.91 29.98
CA LEU A 631 25.98 -27.46 29.34
C LEU A 631 27.20 -26.53 29.52
N LEU A 632 27.02 -25.21 29.37
CA LEU A 632 28.09 -24.25 29.65
C LEU A 632 28.54 -24.28 31.12
N ALA A 633 27.60 -24.40 32.05
CA ALA A 633 27.92 -24.57 33.47
C ALA A 633 28.75 -25.83 33.74
N LEU A 634 28.43 -26.97 33.09
CA LEU A 634 29.26 -28.17 33.16
C LEU A 634 30.68 -27.93 32.64
N THR A 635 30.85 -27.23 31.52
CA THR A 635 32.20 -26.91 30.99
C THR A 635 33.02 -26.02 31.93
N LEU A 636 32.35 -25.27 32.80
CA LEU A 636 32.95 -24.40 33.82
C LEU A 636 33.05 -25.07 35.20
N ASN A 637 32.80 -26.39 35.29
CA ASN A 637 32.77 -27.17 36.53
C ASN A 637 31.74 -26.71 37.58
N ASP A 638 30.66 -26.05 37.16
CA ASP A 638 29.55 -25.63 38.01
C ASP A 638 28.38 -26.63 37.94
N ALA A 639 28.51 -27.70 38.72
CA ALA A 639 27.51 -28.78 38.77
C ALA A 639 26.18 -28.36 39.44
N GLU A 640 26.18 -27.31 40.27
CA GLU A 640 24.95 -26.79 40.88
C GLU A 640 24.16 -25.95 39.88
N GLY A 641 24.84 -25.04 39.17
CA GLY A 641 24.25 -24.27 38.07
C GLY A 641 23.69 -25.18 36.99
N ALA A 642 24.43 -26.21 36.58
CA ALA A 642 23.95 -27.19 35.61
C ALA A 642 22.64 -27.87 36.05
N ARG A 643 22.55 -28.29 37.32
CA ARG A 643 21.32 -28.88 37.89
C ARG A 643 20.16 -27.89 37.94
N LEU A 644 20.43 -26.64 38.32
CA LEU A 644 19.42 -25.58 38.39
C LEU A 644 18.77 -25.36 37.01
N HIS A 645 19.59 -25.20 35.97
CA HIS A 645 19.09 -24.98 34.61
C HIS A 645 18.39 -26.22 34.05
N ALA A 646 18.93 -27.44 34.27
CA ALA A 646 18.30 -28.67 33.81
C ALA A 646 16.93 -28.94 34.48
N ARG A 647 16.79 -28.66 35.79
CA ARG A 647 15.49 -28.73 36.47
C ARG A 647 14.49 -27.74 35.90
N ARG A 648 14.93 -26.50 35.63
CA ARG A 648 14.05 -25.49 35.01
C ARG A 648 13.65 -25.89 33.60
N ALA A 649 14.55 -26.48 32.81
CA ALA A 649 14.22 -27.03 31.50
C ALA A 649 13.14 -28.13 31.58
N LEU A 650 13.20 -29.04 32.57
CA LEU A 650 12.15 -30.05 32.78
C LEU A 650 10.82 -29.51 33.27
N GLN A 651 10.83 -28.38 33.99
CA GLN A 651 9.58 -27.70 34.35
C GLN A 651 8.88 -27.11 33.13
N LEU A 652 9.65 -26.60 32.17
CA LEU A 652 9.14 -26.02 30.93
C LEU A 652 8.78 -27.10 29.90
N ASP A 653 9.57 -28.17 29.83
CA ASP A 653 9.36 -29.34 28.97
C ASP A 653 9.68 -30.64 29.75
N PRO A 654 8.67 -31.31 30.33
CA PRO A 654 8.86 -32.53 31.12
C PRO A 654 9.49 -33.70 30.34
N GLN A 655 9.43 -33.68 29.00
CA GLN A 655 9.97 -34.73 28.14
C GLN A 655 11.39 -34.44 27.66
N ASN A 656 12.00 -33.34 28.10
CA ASN A 656 13.33 -32.92 27.66
C ASN A 656 14.42 -33.94 28.03
N GLN A 657 14.84 -34.77 27.08
CA GLN A 657 15.85 -35.81 27.31
C GLN A 657 17.22 -35.25 27.71
N PRO A 658 17.75 -34.18 27.07
CA PRO A 658 19.01 -33.58 27.48
C PRO A 658 19.03 -33.16 28.95
N ALA A 659 17.94 -32.58 29.46
CA ALA A 659 17.85 -32.17 30.86
C ALA A 659 17.98 -33.37 31.83
N ARG A 660 17.30 -34.48 31.54
CA ARG A 660 17.38 -35.70 32.37
C ARG A 660 18.77 -36.30 32.39
N ALA A 661 19.45 -36.28 31.24
CA ALA A 661 20.82 -36.76 31.14
C ALA A 661 21.78 -35.93 32.01
N ILE A 662 21.66 -34.59 31.97
CA ILE A 662 22.46 -33.68 32.80
C ILE A 662 22.23 -33.92 34.29
N LEU A 663 20.98 -34.09 34.74
CA LEU A 663 20.67 -34.38 36.15
C LEU A 663 21.24 -35.72 36.62
N THR A 664 21.13 -36.75 35.77
CA THR A 664 21.73 -38.06 36.04
C THR A 664 23.25 -37.98 36.19
N GLN A 665 23.91 -37.23 35.29
CA GLN A 665 25.37 -37.04 35.30
C GLN A 665 25.85 -36.26 36.53
N THR A 666 25.03 -35.35 37.05
CA THR A 666 25.38 -34.47 38.18
C THR A 666 24.85 -34.95 39.53
N GLY A 667 24.26 -36.16 39.57
CA GLY A 667 23.78 -36.81 40.80
C GLY A 667 22.59 -36.11 41.44
N GLY A 668 21.65 -35.57 40.66
CA GLY A 668 20.52 -34.77 41.17
C GLY A 668 19.18 -34.98 40.51
#